data_AF-A0AAE0WE48-F1
#
_entry.id   AF-A0AAE0WE48-F1
#
_cell.length_a   1.000
_cell.length_b   1.000
_cell.length_c   1.000
_cell.angle_alpha   90.00
_cell.angle_beta   90.00
_cell.angle_gamma   90.00
#
_symmetry.space_group_name_H-M   'P 1'
#
loop_
_entity.id
_entity.type
_entity.pdbx_description
1 polymer ?
#
loop_
_entity_poly.entity_id
_entity_poly.type
_entity_poly.pdbx_seq_one_letter_code
_entity_poly.pdbx_strand_id
1 'polypeptide(L)'
;MDSLQNYSRNVKHSMNKEMIQAIINNTYGKHVDLLTVIPGLDIQQQGLLCLLVHCDLVLRNLHGDGTLMQPLISIATHPETLKDSYLPTMPQDNADIRRAILSSHRRPNMDDKHAIVYRVVLNQNLPGFVEDLDVERTLDYMLQKNVLDDVTVRDISDHMKTSDKVRELIRNIKGRGQSCYEKFKECLSLSGQNHLRERLVAKEEALAKDQNNGSSDCLNGHSYITGNCGPSALSQTCRECGAQIGGIDPNKQKHMTETGHILGSISGRAQGAVPERDMSPAYCAVVRLMLHLSMMLGANHNPEAIQQLIKPKITEDMVVSFLMEYIQCDLNDLHRTLGRSVDDVFVMVHYILNRIMLFYDKKKQLGEEKICVLRTKDAQLEWERKFSKRFLAPVLQNLDAVLQEMNQNLARDKRPESDPLLCHLFETDTTREKISPTELQEDPSMWRYRTRITIDHLRYEFDVQMTAMNINQNQHKVLHLFLREEHHLRALRFIPSILKLHRILFQKFQRRLGCAEVSSITVESVLKEDWGKDLEALIQDYTKAWELVRNSLSMTMQVLQEYCRKGIDRSTPISQLLPSSSGVGLCTYSMMWFLFKKQNDFLEEYCRVQESNSAKNLTKVKVRNITPAHLISYHPEQDIVPLVLANCNYSLKMAKGTTIEYNFANLERQITDRFLFGKSLIDIEIEEMVYRAEFTNAATFSKLEEKIQQEPLNSEVKHKISEEFRSLPDLCQALDNLDIAISFLKSIGGNPESDLDKFMVETLKMEQSLHNASAKLYCQYRHVKSLWLLLSLEKTKILAQHKEMIFDGIPENFHQPLTQEQKKTLSDYLQPLPLKCLIPLLEFMFECIVLYISVHQNPDGKDKETRFVDYLQVFFDDREIEAHIQLQNFPPQVLSKCCVSAWELTYTILRDKEKSGHRQ
;
A
#
# COMPACT_ATOMS: atom_id res chain seq x y z
N MET A 1 50.10 -10.49 -35.05
CA MET A 1 48.78 -9.93 -35.42
C MET A 1 48.47 -10.13 -36.89
N ASP A 2 49.36 -9.76 -37.80
CA ASP A 2 49.13 -9.91 -39.26
C ASP A 2 48.84 -11.36 -39.71
N SER A 3 49.50 -12.35 -39.09
CA SER A 3 49.22 -13.77 -39.34
C SER A 3 47.81 -14.21 -38.87
N LEU A 4 47.32 -13.65 -37.76
CA LEU A 4 45.97 -13.92 -37.25
C LEU A 4 44.90 -13.23 -38.10
N GLN A 5 45.16 -12.01 -38.55
CA GLN A 5 44.27 -11.29 -39.47
C GLN A 5 44.22 -11.93 -40.86
N ASN A 6 45.34 -12.48 -41.34
CA ASN A 6 45.35 -13.26 -42.58
C ASN A 6 44.63 -14.60 -42.40
N TYR A 7 44.76 -15.25 -41.23
CA TYR A 7 44.01 -16.46 -40.91
C TYR A 7 42.50 -16.20 -40.87
N SER A 8 42.02 -15.18 -40.14
CA SER A 8 40.60 -14.84 -40.02
C SER A 8 39.95 -14.50 -41.37
N ARG A 9 40.67 -13.78 -42.25
CA ARG A 9 40.20 -13.47 -43.62
C ARG A 9 40.02 -14.72 -44.47
N ASN A 10 40.87 -15.73 -44.26
CA ASN A 10 40.93 -16.97 -45.04
C ASN A 10 40.08 -18.13 -44.48
N VAL A 11 39.49 -18.00 -43.28
CA VAL A 11 38.49 -18.95 -42.79
C VAL A 11 37.27 -18.92 -43.70
N LYS A 12 37.07 -19.98 -44.48
CA LYS A 12 35.88 -20.19 -45.33
C LYS A 12 34.75 -20.73 -44.46
N HIS A 13 33.60 -20.04 -44.48
CA HIS A 13 32.35 -20.46 -43.83
C HIS A 13 32.44 -20.77 -42.33
N SER A 14 32.72 -19.76 -41.50
CA SER A 14 32.31 -19.82 -40.08
C SER A 14 31.21 -18.79 -39.83
N MET A 15 30.14 -19.20 -39.13
CA MET A 15 29.04 -18.31 -38.73
C MET A 15 29.49 -17.18 -37.79
N ASN A 16 30.74 -17.22 -37.32
CA ASN A 16 31.32 -16.28 -36.36
C ASN A 16 32.48 -15.44 -36.92
N LYS A 17 32.67 -15.39 -38.26
CA LYS A 17 33.80 -14.67 -38.88
C LYS A 17 33.88 -13.20 -38.44
N GLU A 18 32.74 -12.53 -38.36
CA GLU A 18 32.65 -11.12 -37.93
C GLU A 18 33.07 -10.94 -36.46
N MET A 19 32.58 -11.80 -35.57
CA MET A 19 32.95 -11.80 -34.14
C MET A 19 34.45 -12.04 -33.97
N ILE A 20 35.02 -13.04 -34.67
CA ILE A 20 36.46 -13.34 -34.60
C ILE A 20 37.28 -12.13 -35.06
N GLN A 21 36.88 -11.48 -36.15
CA GLN A 21 37.57 -10.29 -36.64
C GLN A 21 37.48 -9.12 -35.65
N ALA A 22 36.31 -8.93 -35.01
CA ALA A 22 36.11 -7.90 -34.01
C ALA A 22 36.96 -8.14 -32.75
N ILE A 23 37.09 -9.40 -32.29
CA ILE A 23 37.96 -9.76 -31.16
C ILE A 23 39.43 -9.49 -31.50
N ILE A 24 39.90 -9.94 -32.68
CA ILE A 24 41.29 -9.73 -33.11
C ILE A 24 41.62 -8.23 -33.22
N ASN A 25 40.67 -7.42 -33.68
CA ASN A 25 40.85 -5.99 -33.82
C ASN A 25 40.55 -5.20 -32.54
N ASN A 26 40.16 -5.87 -31.46
CA ASN A 26 39.72 -5.24 -30.20
C ASN A 26 38.57 -4.24 -30.39
N THR A 27 37.65 -4.54 -31.32
CA THR A 27 36.45 -3.75 -31.63
C THR A 27 35.18 -4.53 -31.32
N TYR A 28 35.25 -5.49 -30.39
CA TYR A 28 34.13 -6.35 -30.03
C TYR A 28 33.13 -5.62 -29.11
N GLY A 29 33.62 -4.80 -28.17
CA GLY A 29 32.79 -3.83 -27.46
C GLY A 29 32.39 -2.67 -28.38
N LYS A 30 31.09 -2.52 -28.63
CA LYS A 30 30.52 -1.39 -29.39
C LYS A 30 29.89 -0.37 -28.44
N HIS A 31 28.99 -0.86 -27.58
CA HIS A 31 28.30 -0.06 -26.56
C HIS A 31 28.67 -0.48 -25.14
N VAL A 32 29.32 -1.63 -24.97
CA VAL A 32 29.77 -2.15 -23.67
C VAL A 32 31.29 -2.09 -23.62
N ASP A 33 31.83 -1.08 -22.92
CA ASP A 33 33.28 -0.86 -22.82
C ASP A 33 34.04 -2.05 -22.22
N LEU A 34 33.40 -2.80 -21.31
CA LEU A 34 33.97 -4.01 -20.71
C LEU A 34 34.37 -5.07 -21.76
N LEU A 35 33.74 -5.06 -22.94
CA LEU A 35 34.02 -5.98 -24.05
C LEU A 35 35.20 -5.54 -24.93
N THR A 36 35.86 -4.43 -24.57
CA THR A 36 37.08 -3.92 -25.20
C THR A 36 38.24 -4.08 -24.24
N VAL A 37 39.30 -4.77 -24.67
CA VAL A 37 40.49 -5.01 -23.84
C VAL A 37 41.31 -3.72 -23.76
N ILE A 38 41.42 -3.14 -22.57
CA ILE A 38 42.25 -1.97 -22.30
C ILE A 38 43.31 -2.28 -21.24
N PRO A 39 44.49 -1.62 -21.28
CA PRO A 39 45.46 -1.74 -20.19
C PRO A 39 44.86 -1.27 -18.86
N GLY A 40 45.06 -2.05 -17.80
CA GLY A 40 44.61 -1.69 -16.44
C GLY A 40 43.24 -2.22 -16.03
N LEU A 41 42.59 -3.08 -16.84
CA LEU A 41 41.39 -3.82 -16.40
C LEU A 41 41.71 -4.64 -15.15
N ASP A 42 40.87 -4.53 -14.13
CA ASP A 42 41.02 -5.34 -12.92
C ASP A 42 40.70 -6.83 -13.18
N ILE A 43 41.11 -7.70 -12.24
CA ILE A 43 40.96 -9.16 -12.39
C ILE A 43 39.49 -9.57 -12.56
N GLN A 44 38.58 -8.86 -11.90
CA GLN A 44 37.16 -9.19 -11.93
C GLN A 44 36.52 -8.81 -13.26
N GLN A 45 36.90 -7.65 -13.81
CA GLN A 45 36.54 -7.21 -15.15
C GLN A 45 37.05 -8.18 -16.22
N GLN A 46 38.29 -8.66 -16.08
CA GLN A 46 38.86 -9.68 -16.97
C GLN A 46 38.07 -10.98 -16.93
N GLY A 47 37.71 -11.47 -15.73
CA GLY A 47 36.87 -12.66 -15.56
C GLY A 47 35.50 -12.51 -16.23
N LEU A 48 34.85 -11.35 -16.06
CA LEU A 48 33.56 -11.09 -16.66
C LEU A 48 33.62 -10.92 -18.18
N LEU A 49 34.67 -10.28 -18.72
CA LEU A 49 34.95 -10.24 -20.16
C LEU A 49 35.04 -11.66 -20.74
N CYS A 50 35.85 -12.53 -20.12
CA CYS A 50 36.00 -13.93 -20.53
C CYS A 50 34.66 -14.68 -20.50
N LEU A 51 33.86 -14.46 -19.47
CA LEU A 51 32.55 -15.09 -19.32
C LEU A 51 31.56 -14.62 -20.39
N LEU A 52 31.49 -13.30 -20.66
CA LEU A 52 30.62 -12.73 -21.69
C LEU A 52 31.00 -13.23 -23.09
N VAL A 53 32.29 -13.24 -23.43
CA VAL A 53 32.77 -13.75 -24.72
C VAL A 53 32.46 -15.24 -24.87
N HIS A 54 32.63 -16.04 -23.82
CA HIS A 54 32.27 -17.45 -23.85
C HIS A 54 30.76 -17.64 -24.00
N CYS A 55 29.95 -16.85 -23.29
CA CYS A 55 28.49 -16.87 -23.39
C CYS A 55 28.03 -16.54 -24.81
N ASP A 56 28.55 -15.48 -25.43
CA ASP A 56 28.20 -15.10 -26.81
C ASP A 56 28.61 -16.19 -27.80
N LEU A 57 29.79 -16.79 -27.62
CA LEU A 57 30.24 -17.91 -28.47
C LEU A 57 29.28 -19.11 -28.36
N VAL A 58 28.81 -19.45 -27.16
CA VAL A 58 27.83 -20.52 -26.98
C VAL A 58 26.51 -20.15 -27.64
N LEU A 59 25.96 -18.98 -27.35
CA LEU A 59 24.66 -18.55 -27.89
C LEU A 59 24.66 -18.49 -29.42
N ARG A 60 25.76 -18.02 -30.03
CA ARG A 60 25.88 -17.95 -31.49
C ARG A 60 26.06 -19.29 -32.17
N ASN A 61 26.66 -20.31 -31.54
CA ASN A 61 26.90 -21.60 -32.19
C ASN A 61 25.71 -22.58 -32.08
N LEU A 62 24.70 -22.24 -31.29
CA LEU A 62 23.48 -23.02 -31.13
C LEU A 62 22.49 -22.63 -32.23
N HIS A 63 22.55 -23.34 -33.36
CA HIS A 63 21.65 -23.13 -34.49
C HIS A 63 20.53 -24.19 -34.46
N GLY A 64 19.34 -23.79 -34.03
CA GLY A 64 18.15 -24.64 -34.02
C GLY A 64 16.95 -23.89 -33.43
N ASP A 65 15.90 -23.71 -34.22
CA ASP A 65 14.66 -23.11 -33.74
C ASP A 65 14.00 -24.04 -32.70
N GLY A 66 13.80 -23.53 -31.48
CA GLY A 66 13.09 -24.27 -30.42
C GLY A 66 13.98 -25.01 -29.43
N THR A 67 15.26 -24.64 -29.31
CA THR A 67 16.11 -25.11 -28.20
C THR A 67 15.69 -24.49 -26.84
N LEU A 68 16.09 -25.11 -25.73
CA LEU A 68 15.96 -24.51 -24.40
C LEU A 68 16.80 -23.23 -24.25
N MET A 69 17.79 -23.02 -25.11
CA MET A 69 18.59 -21.80 -25.15
C MET A 69 17.93 -20.68 -25.97
N GLN A 70 16.90 -20.98 -26.77
CA GLN A 70 16.28 -20.03 -27.67
C GLN A 70 15.87 -18.71 -26.99
N PRO A 71 15.24 -18.69 -25.79
CA PRO A 71 14.93 -17.42 -25.14
C PRO A 71 16.16 -16.56 -24.87
N LEU A 72 17.26 -17.15 -24.38
CA LEU A 72 18.52 -16.45 -24.10
C LEU A 72 19.21 -15.97 -25.40
N ILE A 73 19.18 -16.81 -26.45
CA ILE A 73 19.69 -16.44 -27.78
C ILE A 73 18.90 -15.25 -28.34
N SER A 74 17.57 -15.29 -28.25
CA SER A 74 16.71 -14.19 -28.69
C SER A 74 16.99 -12.90 -27.91
N ILE A 75 17.25 -12.97 -26.59
CA ILE A 75 17.65 -11.78 -25.81
C ILE A 75 18.98 -11.20 -26.30
N ALA A 76 19.97 -12.05 -26.58
CA ALA A 76 21.29 -11.59 -26.97
C ALA A 76 21.39 -11.09 -28.42
N THR A 77 20.53 -11.60 -29.32
CA THR A 77 20.65 -11.38 -30.77
C THR A 77 19.47 -10.62 -31.40
N HIS A 78 18.26 -10.82 -30.89
CA HIS A 78 17.02 -10.24 -31.43
C HIS A 78 16.06 -9.81 -30.30
N PRO A 79 16.51 -8.96 -29.33
CA PRO A 79 15.74 -8.62 -28.14
C PRO A 79 14.38 -7.97 -28.45
N GLU A 80 14.24 -7.30 -29.59
CA GLU A 80 13.00 -6.70 -30.07
C GLU A 80 11.84 -7.73 -30.22
N THR A 81 12.17 -9.00 -30.42
CA THR A 81 11.18 -10.08 -30.54
C THR A 81 10.52 -10.46 -29.21
N LEU A 82 11.03 -9.95 -28.09
CA LEU A 82 10.65 -10.37 -26.72
C LEU A 82 9.85 -9.32 -25.94
N LYS A 83 9.42 -8.23 -26.58
CA LYS A 83 8.71 -7.09 -25.95
C LYS A 83 7.49 -7.47 -25.09
N ASP A 84 6.81 -8.57 -25.44
CA ASP A 84 5.64 -9.11 -24.72
C ASP A 84 5.90 -10.49 -24.11
N SER A 85 7.14 -10.77 -23.71
CA SER A 85 7.52 -12.05 -23.11
C SER A 85 7.73 -11.95 -21.59
N TYR A 86 7.39 -13.01 -20.87
CA TYR A 86 7.69 -13.22 -19.47
C TYR A 86 9.14 -13.71 -19.34
N LEU A 87 10.07 -12.81 -19.00
CA LEU A 87 11.48 -13.17 -18.87
C LEU A 87 11.69 -14.07 -17.64
N PRO A 88 12.61 -15.05 -17.67
CA PRO A 88 12.84 -15.94 -16.53
C PRO A 88 13.21 -15.21 -15.24
N THR A 89 12.92 -15.83 -14.09
CA THR A 89 13.24 -15.32 -12.74
C THR A 89 12.60 -13.98 -12.38
N MET A 90 11.59 -13.56 -13.14
CA MET A 90 10.78 -12.39 -12.82
C MET A 90 9.67 -12.73 -11.80
N PRO A 91 9.38 -11.82 -10.86
CA PRO A 91 8.24 -11.88 -9.94
C PRO A 91 6.88 -12.19 -10.60
N GLN A 92 5.97 -12.80 -9.85
CA GLN A 92 4.55 -12.92 -10.22
C GLN A 92 3.63 -12.41 -9.09
N ASP A 93 2.55 -11.71 -9.46
CA ASP A 93 1.56 -11.12 -8.55
C ASP A 93 0.95 -12.17 -7.58
N ASN A 94 0.98 -11.88 -6.28
CA ASN A 94 0.16 -12.56 -5.26
C ASN A 94 -1.24 -11.94 -5.20
N ALA A 95 -2.12 -12.38 -6.10
CA ALA A 95 -3.47 -11.84 -6.26
C ALA A 95 -4.35 -11.90 -4.99
N ASP A 96 -4.03 -12.78 -4.04
CA ASP A 96 -4.78 -12.95 -2.79
C ASP A 96 -4.52 -11.81 -1.78
N ILE A 97 -3.29 -11.29 -1.72
CA ILE A 97 -2.93 -10.17 -0.84
C ILE A 97 -3.59 -8.88 -1.34
N ARG A 98 -3.56 -8.65 -2.66
CA ARG A 98 -4.23 -7.51 -3.30
C ARG A 98 -5.75 -7.53 -3.04
N ARG A 99 -6.40 -8.69 -3.19
CA ARG A 99 -7.84 -8.84 -2.91
C ARG A 99 -8.19 -8.65 -1.44
N ALA A 100 -7.39 -9.17 -0.50
CA ALA A 100 -7.66 -9.06 0.93
C ALA A 100 -7.52 -7.61 1.44
N ILE A 101 -6.51 -6.88 0.96
CA ILE A 101 -6.32 -5.47 1.29
C ILE A 101 -7.45 -4.64 0.66
N LEU A 102 -7.80 -4.85 -0.61
CA LEU A 102 -8.94 -4.17 -1.24
C LEU A 102 -10.29 -4.49 -0.56
N SER A 103 -10.45 -5.68 0.03
CA SER A 103 -11.63 -6.01 0.83
C SER A 103 -11.64 -5.34 2.20
N SER A 104 -10.48 -5.10 2.81
CA SER A 104 -10.37 -4.35 4.08
C SER A 104 -10.51 -2.84 3.89
N HIS A 105 -10.39 -2.34 2.65
CA HIS A 105 -10.72 -0.96 2.26
C HIS A 105 -12.24 -0.68 2.24
N ARG A 106 -13.11 -1.69 2.43
CA ARG A 106 -14.55 -1.46 2.66
C ARG A 106 -14.79 -0.96 4.08
N ARG A 107 -14.37 0.27 4.39
CA ARG A 107 -14.99 1.05 5.47
C ARG A 107 -16.23 1.77 4.94
N PRO A 108 -17.30 1.91 5.75
CA PRO A 108 -18.58 2.48 5.37
C PRO A 108 -18.53 4.02 5.29
N ASN A 109 -17.62 4.60 4.50
CA ASN A 109 -17.55 6.05 4.26
C ASN A 109 -18.26 6.47 2.94
N MET A 110 -19.14 5.62 2.42
CA MET A 110 -19.98 5.92 1.25
C MET A 110 -21.24 6.74 1.62
N ASP A 111 -21.54 6.95 2.91
CA ASP A 111 -22.80 7.58 3.34
C ASP A 111 -22.80 9.13 3.24
N ASP A 112 -21.64 9.80 3.35
CA ASP A 112 -21.60 11.28 3.33
C ASP A 112 -21.80 11.88 1.92
N LYS A 113 -21.49 11.15 0.83
CA LYS A 113 -21.74 11.63 -0.55
C LYS A 113 -23.20 11.47 -0.98
N HIS A 114 -23.91 10.48 -0.43
CA HIS A 114 -25.32 10.23 -0.74
C HIS A 114 -26.27 11.16 0.04
N ALA A 115 -25.82 11.71 1.18
CA ALA A 115 -26.63 12.57 2.04
C ALA A 115 -27.19 13.85 1.35
N ILE A 116 -26.53 14.33 0.29
CA ILE A 116 -26.96 15.53 -0.46
C ILE A 116 -27.92 15.16 -1.61
N VAL A 117 -27.72 13.99 -2.24
CA VAL A 117 -28.41 13.63 -3.49
C VAL A 117 -29.91 13.46 -3.26
N TYR A 118 -30.33 12.68 -2.26
CA TYR A 118 -31.76 12.44 -2.03
C TYR A 118 -32.53 13.71 -1.64
N ARG A 119 -31.90 14.62 -0.87
CA ARG A 119 -32.52 15.90 -0.48
C ARG A 119 -32.79 16.78 -1.69
N VAL A 120 -31.81 16.89 -2.60
CA VAL A 120 -31.94 17.63 -3.86
C VAL A 120 -32.99 17.00 -4.77
N VAL A 121 -32.97 15.67 -4.93
CA VAL A 121 -33.94 14.94 -5.75
C VAL A 121 -35.37 15.16 -5.23
N LEU A 122 -35.59 15.05 -3.91
CA LEU A 122 -36.89 15.26 -3.29
C LEU A 122 -37.37 16.71 -3.42
N ASN A 123 -36.48 17.69 -3.29
CA ASN A 123 -36.79 19.10 -3.49
C ASN A 123 -37.24 19.41 -4.91
N GLN A 124 -36.50 18.92 -5.90
CA GLN A 124 -36.77 19.18 -7.31
C GLN A 124 -38.04 18.47 -7.81
N ASN A 125 -38.44 17.35 -7.19
CA ASN A 125 -39.65 16.62 -7.56
C ASN A 125 -40.88 16.97 -6.73
N LEU A 126 -40.76 17.84 -5.72
CA LEU A 126 -41.87 18.21 -4.85
C LEU A 126 -43.12 18.74 -5.59
N PRO A 127 -43.01 19.59 -6.63
CA PRO A 127 -44.19 20.03 -7.38
C PRO A 127 -44.96 18.85 -7.98
N GLY A 128 -44.25 17.87 -8.54
CA GLY A 128 -44.86 16.65 -9.09
C GLY A 128 -45.50 15.76 -8.03
N PHE A 129 -44.91 15.67 -6.83
CA PHE A 129 -45.55 14.95 -5.73
C PHE A 129 -46.85 15.61 -5.27
N VAL A 130 -46.91 16.94 -5.25
CA VAL A 130 -48.13 17.66 -4.82
C VAL A 130 -49.29 17.42 -5.80
N GLU A 131 -49.00 17.16 -7.07
CA GLU A 131 -49.99 16.90 -8.11
C GLU A 131 -50.39 15.43 -8.22
N ASP A 132 -49.41 14.52 -8.14
CA ASP A 132 -49.58 13.13 -8.57
C ASP A 132 -49.51 12.10 -7.42
N LEU A 133 -49.05 12.47 -6.22
CA LEU A 133 -48.83 11.53 -5.12
C LEU A 133 -50.14 11.21 -4.38
N ASP A 134 -50.54 9.94 -4.40
CA ASP A 134 -51.55 9.38 -3.50
C ASP A 134 -50.93 9.18 -2.10
N VAL A 135 -50.95 10.26 -1.32
CA VAL A 135 -50.29 10.34 -0.02
C VAL A 135 -50.87 9.37 1.00
N GLU A 136 -52.19 9.17 1.03
CA GLU A 136 -52.85 8.26 2.00
C GLU A 136 -52.41 6.83 1.77
N ARG A 137 -52.48 6.38 0.52
CA ARG A 137 -52.06 5.03 0.15
C ARG A 137 -50.57 4.84 0.39
N THR A 138 -49.75 5.87 0.20
CA THR A 138 -48.30 5.79 0.45
C THR A 138 -48.00 5.69 1.95
N LEU A 139 -48.70 6.45 2.79
CA LEU A 139 -48.59 6.42 4.25
C LEU A 139 -48.95 5.05 4.81
N ASP A 140 -50.00 4.40 4.30
CA ASP A 140 -50.39 3.04 4.69
C ASP A 140 -49.24 2.03 4.48
N TYR A 141 -48.59 2.07 3.32
CA TYR A 141 -47.45 1.19 3.04
C TYR A 141 -46.22 1.55 3.86
N MET A 142 -45.97 2.84 4.10
CA MET A 142 -44.87 3.29 4.95
C MET A 142 -45.07 2.88 6.41
N LEU A 143 -46.31 2.84 6.90
CA LEU A 143 -46.65 2.30 8.22
C LEU A 143 -46.45 0.78 8.26
N GLN A 144 -47.00 0.04 7.29
CA GLN A 144 -46.89 -1.42 7.23
C GLN A 144 -45.43 -1.92 7.13
N LYS A 145 -44.56 -1.13 6.50
CA LYS A 145 -43.14 -1.45 6.32
C LYS A 145 -42.25 -0.89 7.45
N ASN A 146 -42.85 -0.32 8.51
CA ASN A 146 -42.14 0.34 9.61
C ASN A 146 -41.13 1.40 9.10
N VAL A 147 -41.51 2.13 8.05
CA VAL A 147 -40.74 3.28 7.54
C VAL A 147 -41.09 4.53 8.34
N LEU A 148 -42.38 4.72 8.63
CA LEU A 148 -42.90 5.73 9.56
C LEU A 148 -43.66 5.02 10.67
N ASP A 149 -43.62 5.60 11.86
CA ASP A 149 -44.42 5.17 13.01
C ASP A 149 -45.86 5.71 12.93
N ASP A 150 -46.75 5.07 13.69
CA ASP A 150 -48.19 5.37 13.71
C ASP A 150 -48.51 6.81 14.14
N VAL A 151 -47.65 7.41 14.97
CA VAL A 151 -47.81 8.81 15.42
C VAL A 151 -47.52 9.75 14.24
N THR A 152 -46.39 9.54 13.55
CA THR A 152 -46.00 10.35 12.40
C THR A 152 -47.01 10.25 11.25
N VAL A 153 -47.59 9.07 11.02
CA VAL A 153 -48.61 8.89 9.99
C VAL A 153 -49.88 9.65 10.34
N ARG A 154 -50.33 9.61 11.61
CA ARG A 154 -51.48 10.39 12.07
C ARG A 154 -51.23 11.89 11.94
N ASP A 155 -50.07 12.38 12.36
CA ASP A 155 -49.70 13.80 12.25
C ASP A 155 -49.74 14.29 10.79
N ILE A 156 -49.25 13.48 9.84
CA ILE A 156 -49.33 13.81 8.41
C ILE A 156 -50.78 13.77 7.93
N SER A 157 -51.56 12.75 8.32
CA SER A 157 -52.96 12.57 7.90
C SER A 157 -53.90 13.65 8.45
N ASP A 158 -53.55 14.32 9.55
CA ASP A 158 -54.37 15.38 10.18
C ASP A 158 -54.39 16.70 9.38
N HIS A 159 -53.48 16.90 8.42
CA HIS A 159 -53.51 18.08 7.56
C HIS A 159 -54.73 18.12 6.62
N MET A 160 -55.44 19.25 6.52
CA MET A 160 -56.69 19.31 5.74
C MET A 160 -56.54 19.22 4.22
N LYS A 161 -55.39 19.61 3.66
CA LYS A 161 -55.15 19.59 2.20
C LYS A 161 -54.13 18.51 1.84
N THR A 162 -54.41 17.78 0.77
CA THR A 162 -53.49 16.79 0.20
C THR A 162 -52.11 17.37 -0.08
N SER A 163 -52.03 18.61 -0.57
CA SER A 163 -50.75 19.31 -0.80
C SER A 163 -49.92 19.48 0.46
N ASP A 164 -50.56 19.66 1.61
CA ASP A 164 -49.89 19.89 2.89
C ASP A 164 -49.42 18.55 3.48
N LYS A 165 -50.25 17.50 3.37
CA LYS A 165 -49.87 16.11 3.68
C LYS A 165 -48.62 15.67 2.89
N VAL A 166 -48.59 15.93 1.58
CA VAL A 166 -47.45 15.58 0.72
C VAL A 166 -46.19 16.32 1.15
N ARG A 167 -46.28 17.64 1.41
CA ARG A 167 -45.12 18.43 1.86
C ARG A 167 -44.57 17.93 3.18
N GLU A 168 -45.46 17.59 4.11
CA GLU A 168 -45.09 17.09 5.44
C GLU A 168 -44.47 15.69 5.38
N LEU A 169 -44.99 14.81 4.51
CA LEU A 169 -44.39 13.51 4.20
C LEU A 169 -42.96 13.66 3.65
N ILE A 170 -42.75 14.53 2.66
CA ILE A 170 -41.42 14.75 2.08
C ILE A 170 -40.46 15.36 3.11
N ARG A 171 -40.94 16.24 4.01
CA ARG A 171 -40.15 16.80 5.11
C ARG A 171 -39.67 15.69 6.05
N ASN A 172 -40.56 14.77 6.43
CA ASN A 172 -40.23 13.63 7.28
C ASN A 172 -39.20 12.70 6.63
N ILE A 173 -39.35 12.42 5.32
CA ILE A 173 -38.39 11.58 4.59
C ILE A 173 -37.00 12.25 4.54
N LYS A 174 -36.92 13.56 4.34
CA LYS A 174 -35.65 14.30 4.34
C LYS A 174 -34.95 14.24 5.69
N GLY A 175 -35.69 14.46 6.78
CA GLY A 175 -35.19 14.44 8.14
C GLY A 175 -34.69 13.06 8.58
N ARG A 176 -35.29 11.98 8.05
CA ARG A 176 -34.95 10.57 8.39
C ARG A 176 -33.85 9.94 7.52
N GLY A 177 -33.25 10.69 6.58
CA GLY A 177 -32.03 10.26 5.87
C GLY A 177 -32.24 9.40 4.61
N GLN A 178 -31.12 9.04 3.96
CA GLN A 178 -31.07 8.24 2.73
C GLN A 178 -31.81 6.89 2.86
N SER A 179 -31.68 6.22 4.01
CA SER A 179 -32.34 4.92 4.25
C SER A 179 -33.87 5.03 4.20
N CYS A 180 -34.43 6.11 4.77
CA CYS A 180 -35.86 6.37 4.71
C CYS A 180 -36.32 6.68 3.28
N TYR A 181 -35.50 7.40 2.52
CA TYR A 181 -35.76 7.73 1.13
C TYR A 181 -35.75 6.50 0.20
N GLU A 182 -34.83 5.55 0.38
CA GLU A 182 -34.83 4.29 -0.38
C GLU A 182 -36.08 3.46 -0.10
N LYS A 183 -36.48 3.38 1.18
CA LYS A 183 -37.72 2.69 1.58
C LYS A 183 -38.97 3.42 1.05
N PHE A 184 -38.95 4.74 0.98
CA PHE A 184 -40.01 5.51 0.34
C PHE A 184 -40.15 5.17 -1.15
N LYS A 185 -39.03 5.08 -1.90
CA LYS A 185 -39.06 4.62 -3.30
C LYS A 185 -39.66 3.21 -3.43
N GLU A 186 -39.38 2.30 -2.50
CA GLU A 186 -40.03 0.98 -2.46
C GLU A 186 -41.54 1.09 -2.21
N CYS A 187 -41.96 1.95 -1.28
CA CYS A 187 -43.37 2.20 -0.97
C CYS A 187 -44.14 2.82 -2.15
N LEU A 188 -43.50 3.68 -2.96
CA LEU A 188 -44.08 4.18 -4.20
C LEU A 188 -44.36 3.04 -5.19
N SER A 189 -43.48 2.05 -5.30
CA SER A 189 -43.75 0.86 -6.11
C SER A 189 -44.90 0.02 -5.57
N LEU A 190 -44.92 -0.23 -4.26
CA LEU A 190 -45.95 -1.05 -3.62
C LEU A 190 -47.35 -0.40 -3.66
N SER A 191 -47.41 0.93 -3.62
CA SER A 191 -48.65 1.70 -3.79
C SER A 191 -49.12 1.81 -5.26
N GLY A 192 -48.36 1.26 -6.23
CA GLY A 192 -48.69 1.31 -7.65
C GLY A 192 -48.28 2.62 -8.35
N GLN A 193 -47.53 3.48 -7.68
CA GLN A 193 -47.09 4.80 -8.16
C GLN A 193 -45.69 4.75 -8.80
N ASN A 194 -45.49 3.75 -9.67
CA ASN A 194 -44.20 3.50 -10.31
C ASN A 194 -43.68 4.69 -11.13
N HIS A 195 -44.58 5.49 -11.73
CA HIS A 195 -44.21 6.68 -12.49
C HIS A 195 -43.48 7.74 -11.62
N LEU A 196 -43.86 7.89 -10.34
CA LEU A 196 -43.19 8.81 -9.41
C LEU A 196 -41.84 8.26 -8.95
N ARG A 197 -41.76 6.95 -8.71
CA ARG A 197 -40.50 6.27 -8.45
C ARG A 197 -39.55 6.40 -9.64
N GLU A 198 -40.04 6.20 -10.85
CA GLU A 198 -39.25 6.34 -12.08
C GLU A 198 -38.77 7.79 -12.29
N ARG A 199 -39.59 8.80 -11.95
CA ARG A 199 -39.15 10.21 -11.93
C ARG A 199 -38.04 10.46 -10.93
N LEU A 200 -38.16 9.90 -9.72
CA LEU A 200 -37.09 9.97 -8.72
C LEU A 200 -35.82 9.30 -9.24
N VAL A 201 -35.90 8.06 -9.72
CA VAL A 201 -34.76 7.31 -10.25
C VAL A 201 -34.15 8.00 -11.46
N ALA A 202 -34.95 8.54 -12.38
CA ALA A 202 -34.46 9.30 -13.53
C ALA A 202 -33.76 10.59 -13.10
N LYS A 203 -34.20 11.23 -12.01
CA LYS A 203 -33.57 12.44 -11.48
C LYS A 203 -32.33 12.13 -10.65
N GLU A 204 -32.33 11.03 -9.91
CA GLU A 204 -31.13 10.43 -9.30
C GLU A 204 -30.12 10.10 -10.39
N GLU A 205 -30.55 9.47 -11.49
CA GLU A 205 -29.74 9.17 -12.66
C GLU A 205 -29.30 10.44 -13.40
N ALA A 206 -30.08 11.51 -13.40
CA ALA A 206 -29.70 12.78 -14.04
C ALA A 206 -28.70 13.56 -13.18
N LEU A 207 -28.91 13.62 -11.86
CA LEU A 207 -27.96 14.17 -10.89
C LEU A 207 -26.71 13.29 -10.82
N ALA A 208 -26.87 11.98 -10.98
CA ALA A 208 -25.81 11.03 -11.23
C ALA A 208 -25.35 11.02 -12.69
N LYS A 209 -25.90 11.76 -13.65
CA LYS A 209 -25.25 11.95 -14.97
C LYS A 209 -24.43 13.24 -14.97
N ASP A 210 -24.84 14.21 -14.16
CA ASP A 210 -24.02 15.37 -13.78
C ASP A 210 -22.94 15.01 -12.73
N GLN A 211 -23.09 13.92 -11.96
CA GLN A 211 -22.13 13.47 -10.92
C GLN A 211 -21.53 12.04 -11.10
N ASN A 212 -22.21 11.08 -11.73
CA ASN A 212 -21.64 9.80 -12.24
C ASN A 212 -21.37 9.90 -13.75
N ASN A 213 -20.26 10.53 -14.03
CA ASN A 213 -19.35 9.91 -14.97
C ASN A 213 -18.76 8.69 -14.24
N GLY A 214 -19.09 7.47 -14.69
CA GLY A 214 -19.02 6.23 -13.90
C GLY A 214 -17.77 6.08 -13.02
N SER A 215 -17.99 5.70 -11.75
CA SER A 215 -16.90 5.35 -10.84
C SER A 215 -16.19 4.11 -11.38
N SER A 216 -15.02 4.32 -11.98
CA SER A 216 -14.06 3.27 -12.29
C SER A 216 -12.92 3.38 -11.28
N ASP A 217 -12.38 2.25 -10.84
CA ASP A 217 -11.20 2.26 -9.98
C ASP A 217 -9.96 2.38 -10.86
N CYS A 218 -9.03 3.25 -10.49
CA CYS A 218 -7.72 3.26 -11.15
C CYS A 218 -6.99 1.95 -10.82
N LEU A 219 -5.91 1.65 -11.54
CA LEU A 219 -5.08 0.46 -11.27
C LEU A 219 -4.61 0.37 -9.79
N ASN A 220 -4.61 1.51 -9.10
CA ASN A 220 -4.24 1.73 -7.72
C ASN A 220 -5.41 1.72 -6.71
N GLY A 221 -6.65 1.40 -7.13
CA GLY A 221 -7.80 1.20 -6.23
C GLY A 221 -8.50 2.48 -5.77
N HIS A 222 -8.10 3.65 -6.29
CA HIS A 222 -8.79 4.92 -6.04
C HIS A 222 -9.93 5.10 -7.03
N SER A 223 -11.14 5.32 -6.52
CA SER A 223 -12.32 5.53 -7.34
C SER A 223 -12.27 6.89 -8.03
N TYR A 224 -12.44 6.91 -9.35
CA TYR A 224 -12.44 8.13 -10.15
C TYR A 224 -13.60 8.15 -11.15
N ILE A 225 -13.93 9.33 -11.66
CA ILE A 225 -15.12 9.64 -12.45
C ILE A 225 -14.74 9.74 -13.95
N THR A 226 -15.15 8.79 -14.82
CA THR A 226 -14.87 8.81 -16.28
C THR A 226 -15.79 9.77 -17.04
N GLY A 227 -15.27 10.90 -17.52
CA GLY A 227 -15.91 11.85 -18.45
C GLY A 227 -16.74 11.24 -19.60
N ASN A 228 -17.74 11.96 -20.14
CA ASN A 228 -18.57 11.62 -21.33
C ASN A 228 -17.78 11.46 -22.67
N CYS A 229 -16.66 10.78 -22.64
CA CYS A 229 -15.88 10.39 -23.80
C CYS A 229 -16.02 8.87 -23.94
N GLY A 230 -16.49 8.39 -25.09
CA GLY A 230 -16.65 6.97 -25.33
C GLY A 230 -15.37 6.16 -25.10
N PRO A 231 -15.43 4.81 -25.10
CA PRO A 231 -14.38 3.90 -24.59
C PRO A 231 -12.97 3.99 -25.22
N SER A 232 -12.72 4.95 -26.10
CA SER A 232 -11.54 5.00 -26.98
C SER A 232 -10.90 6.39 -27.11
N ALA A 233 -11.28 7.41 -26.32
CA ALA A 233 -10.68 8.73 -26.46
C ALA A 233 -10.46 9.43 -25.12
N LEU A 234 -9.20 9.82 -24.87
CA LEU A 234 -8.63 10.59 -23.75
C LEU A 234 -8.10 9.79 -22.56
N SER A 235 -6.77 9.60 -22.57
CA SER A 235 -5.95 9.26 -21.39
C SER A 235 -6.05 10.39 -20.37
N GLN A 236 -6.66 10.15 -19.21
CA GLN A 236 -6.61 11.05 -18.05
C GLN A 236 -5.64 10.51 -16.98
N THR A 237 -5.35 11.28 -15.94
CA THR A 237 -4.52 10.87 -14.79
C THR A 237 -5.33 10.90 -13.49
N CYS A 238 -5.04 9.95 -12.59
CA CYS A 238 -5.72 9.80 -11.31
C CYS A 238 -5.40 10.97 -10.40
N ARG A 239 -6.44 11.56 -9.79
CA ARG A 239 -6.29 12.73 -8.91
C ARG A 239 -5.63 12.39 -7.57
N GLU A 240 -5.68 11.13 -7.15
CA GLU A 240 -5.07 10.67 -5.89
C GLU A 240 -3.65 10.12 -6.07
N CYS A 241 -3.31 9.53 -7.23
CA CYS A 241 -2.01 8.86 -7.42
C CYS A 241 -1.33 9.10 -8.78
N GLY A 242 -1.88 9.97 -9.63
CA GLY A 242 -1.29 10.33 -10.94
C GLY A 242 -1.35 9.25 -12.03
N ALA A 243 -1.81 8.03 -11.74
CA ALA A 243 -1.86 6.91 -12.69
C ALA A 243 -2.80 7.16 -13.88
N GLN A 244 -2.46 6.66 -15.07
CA GLN A 244 -3.32 6.81 -16.26
C GLN A 244 -4.67 6.10 -16.11
N ILE A 245 -5.70 6.75 -16.61
CA ILE A 245 -7.12 6.44 -16.49
C ILE A 245 -7.75 6.44 -17.89
N GLY A 246 -8.49 5.38 -18.22
CA GLY A 246 -9.14 5.21 -19.52
C GLY A 246 -8.18 4.73 -20.64
N GLY A 247 -8.73 4.03 -21.64
CA GLY A 247 -7.96 3.51 -22.79
C GLY A 247 -7.37 2.09 -22.63
N ILE A 248 -7.77 1.33 -21.61
CA ILE A 248 -7.26 -0.03 -21.35
C ILE A 248 -8.43 -1.03 -21.32
N ASP A 249 -8.37 -2.01 -22.22
CA ASP A 249 -9.35 -3.09 -22.42
C ASP A 249 -9.65 -3.87 -21.11
N PRO A 250 -10.93 -4.07 -20.70
CA PRO A 250 -11.31 -4.80 -19.49
C PRO A 250 -10.82 -6.26 -19.43
N ASN A 251 -10.46 -6.88 -20.56
CA ASN A 251 -9.79 -8.18 -20.55
C ASN A 251 -8.35 -8.15 -20.00
N LYS A 252 -7.74 -6.97 -19.84
CA LYS A 252 -6.43 -6.79 -19.18
C LYS A 252 -6.53 -6.72 -17.64
N GLN A 253 -7.73 -6.57 -17.06
CA GLN A 253 -7.90 -6.44 -15.60
C GLN A 253 -7.74 -7.74 -14.80
N LYS A 254 -7.74 -8.92 -15.44
CA LYS A 254 -7.63 -10.21 -14.73
C LYS A 254 -6.22 -10.79 -14.61
N HIS A 255 -5.20 -10.23 -15.27
CA HIS A 255 -3.83 -10.75 -15.22
C HIS A 255 -2.79 -9.62 -15.33
N MET A 256 -2.55 -8.89 -14.25
CA MET A 256 -1.54 -7.82 -14.22
C MET A 256 -0.20 -8.31 -13.68
N THR A 257 0.41 -9.27 -14.37
CA THR A 257 1.87 -9.44 -14.31
C THR A 257 2.47 -8.79 -15.53
N GLU A 258 3.46 -7.93 -15.32
CA GLU A 258 4.11 -7.23 -16.42
C GLU A 258 5.11 -8.14 -17.15
N THR A 259 5.08 -8.08 -18.48
CA THR A 259 6.11 -8.66 -19.35
C THR A 259 7.39 -7.83 -19.29
N GLY A 260 8.52 -8.42 -19.70
CA GLY A 260 9.84 -7.78 -19.66
C GLY A 260 10.62 -8.05 -18.37
N HIS A 261 11.71 -7.31 -18.20
CA HIS A 261 12.54 -7.30 -16.99
C HIS A 261 11.94 -6.29 -16.02
N ILE A 262 11.42 -6.76 -14.89
CA ILE A 262 10.61 -5.96 -13.96
C ILE A 262 11.30 -5.75 -12.61
N LEU A 263 12.61 -5.98 -12.55
CA LEU A 263 13.38 -5.75 -11.33
C LEU A 263 13.74 -4.25 -11.25
N GLY A 264 13.49 -3.64 -10.10
CA GLY A 264 13.73 -2.20 -9.85
C GLY A 264 15.21 -1.79 -9.83
N SER A 265 15.54 -0.69 -9.16
CA SER A 265 16.96 -0.39 -8.88
C SER A 265 17.50 -1.39 -7.84
N ILE A 266 18.78 -1.74 -7.95
CA ILE A 266 19.49 -2.58 -6.97
C ILE A 266 19.67 -1.84 -5.63
N SER A 267 19.61 -0.50 -5.66
CA SER A 267 19.69 0.37 -4.48
C SER A 267 18.53 0.08 -3.51
N GLY A 268 18.78 -0.79 -2.52
CA GLY A 268 17.79 -1.21 -1.53
C GLY A 268 17.31 -2.66 -1.65
N ARG A 269 17.91 -3.49 -2.53
CA ARG A 269 17.70 -4.94 -2.51
C ARG A 269 18.37 -5.53 -1.26
N ALA A 270 17.61 -6.28 -0.46
CA ALA A 270 18.20 -7.08 0.62
C ALA A 270 19.20 -8.07 0.02
N GLN A 271 20.42 -8.12 0.57
CA GLN A 271 21.47 -9.00 0.05
C GLN A 271 21.07 -10.48 0.19
N GLY A 272 21.27 -11.28 -0.86
CA GLY A 272 20.97 -12.72 -0.86
C GLY A 272 20.04 -13.16 -2.02
N ALA A 273 20.26 -14.38 -2.51
CA ALA A 273 19.38 -15.00 -3.49
C ALA A 273 18.01 -15.29 -2.85
N VAL A 274 16.96 -14.75 -3.45
CA VAL A 274 15.57 -15.03 -3.06
C VAL A 274 15.05 -16.15 -3.98
N PRO A 275 14.45 -17.21 -3.42
CA PRO A 275 13.85 -18.26 -4.23
C PRO A 275 12.66 -17.68 -4.99
N GLU A 276 12.54 -18.04 -6.26
CA GLU A 276 11.38 -17.69 -7.09
C GLU A 276 10.59 -18.97 -7.38
N ARG A 277 9.31 -18.98 -6.97
CA ARG A 277 8.40 -20.12 -7.19
C ARG A 277 8.96 -21.41 -6.56
N ASP A 278 9.05 -22.48 -7.34
CA ASP A 278 9.58 -23.80 -6.95
C ASP A 278 11.10 -23.93 -7.15
N MET A 279 11.77 -22.85 -7.58
CA MET A 279 13.20 -22.88 -7.87
C MET A 279 14.02 -22.53 -6.63
N SER A 280 15.02 -23.35 -6.32
CA SER A 280 15.94 -23.01 -5.24
C SER A 280 16.75 -21.75 -5.56
N PRO A 281 17.23 -21.02 -4.54
CA PRO A 281 17.91 -19.74 -4.74
C PRO A 281 19.16 -19.85 -5.63
N ALA A 282 19.92 -20.93 -5.50
CA ALA A 282 21.10 -21.17 -6.33
C ALA A 282 20.75 -21.32 -7.81
N TYR A 283 19.70 -22.09 -8.13
CA TYR A 283 19.26 -22.26 -9.52
C TYR A 283 18.70 -20.95 -10.07
N CYS A 284 17.91 -20.23 -9.26
CA CYS A 284 17.36 -18.94 -9.63
C CYS A 284 18.46 -17.93 -9.95
N ALA A 285 19.48 -17.85 -9.10
CA ALA A 285 20.60 -16.93 -9.30
C ALA A 285 21.43 -17.30 -10.54
N VAL A 286 21.62 -18.59 -10.87
CA VAL A 286 22.30 -18.99 -12.12
C VAL A 286 21.47 -18.61 -13.35
N VAL A 287 20.16 -18.87 -13.34
CA VAL A 287 19.27 -18.49 -14.46
C VAL A 287 19.22 -16.98 -14.63
N ARG A 288 19.16 -16.23 -13.53
CA ARG A 288 19.15 -14.76 -13.52
C ARG A 288 20.46 -14.17 -14.04
N LEU A 289 21.60 -14.72 -13.63
CA LEU A 289 22.91 -14.35 -14.16
C LEU A 289 22.97 -14.61 -15.68
N MET A 290 22.55 -15.80 -16.14
CA MET A 290 22.52 -16.13 -17.57
C MET A 290 21.63 -15.17 -18.37
N LEU A 291 20.47 -14.80 -17.80
CA LEU A 291 19.59 -13.80 -18.37
C LEU A 291 20.29 -12.44 -18.52
N HIS A 292 20.91 -11.93 -17.46
CA HIS A 292 21.59 -10.63 -17.51
C HIS A 292 22.83 -10.62 -18.40
N LEU A 293 23.58 -11.73 -18.47
CA LEU A 293 24.67 -11.90 -19.44
C LEU A 293 24.14 -11.82 -20.88
N SER A 294 23.03 -12.50 -21.18
CA SER A 294 22.39 -12.39 -22.50
C SER A 294 21.88 -10.98 -22.78
N MET A 295 21.30 -10.29 -21.80
CA MET A 295 20.86 -8.89 -21.96
C MET A 295 22.04 -7.94 -22.20
N MET A 296 23.18 -8.15 -21.52
CA MET A 296 24.41 -7.37 -21.72
C MET A 296 24.94 -7.55 -23.15
N LEU A 297 24.95 -8.79 -23.65
CA LEU A 297 25.33 -9.08 -25.03
C LEU A 297 24.37 -8.44 -26.03
N GLY A 298 23.06 -8.45 -25.75
CA GLY A 298 22.06 -7.73 -26.54
C GLY A 298 22.30 -6.22 -26.52
N ALA A 299 22.64 -5.63 -25.37
CA ALA A 299 22.89 -4.21 -25.22
C ALA A 299 24.15 -3.76 -25.96
N ASN A 300 25.16 -4.65 -26.10
CA ASN A 300 26.32 -4.39 -26.93
C ASN A 300 25.99 -4.28 -28.44
N HIS A 301 24.85 -4.77 -28.89
CA HIS A 301 24.42 -4.71 -30.30
C HIS A 301 23.29 -3.71 -30.53
N ASN A 302 22.28 -3.71 -29.66
CA ASN A 302 21.09 -2.89 -29.74
C ASN A 302 20.63 -2.48 -28.32
N PRO A 303 21.24 -1.44 -27.74
CA PRO A 303 20.91 -0.98 -26.38
C PRO A 303 19.46 -0.47 -26.29
N GLU A 304 18.91 0.14 -27.35
CA GLU A 304 17.52 0.60 -27.40
C GLU A 304 16.52 -0.56 -27.24
N ALA A 305 16.73 -1.68 -27.93
CA ALA A 305 15.83 -2.83 -27.81
C ALA A 305 15.87 -3.46 -26.40
N ILE A 306 17.04 -3.50 -25.75
CA ILE A 306 17.16 -3.95 -24.35
C ILE A 306 16.51 -2.95 -23.39
N GLN A 307 16.68 -1.64 -23.62
CA GLN A 307 16.03 -0.59 -22.85
C GLN A 307 14.50 -0.75 -22.86
N GLN A 308 13.92 -1.14 -24.00
CA GLN A 308 12.48 -1.41 -24.11
C GLN A 308 12.02 -2.65 -23.34
N LEU A 309 12.92 -3.60 -23.03
CA LEU A 309 12.61 -4.77 -22.19
C LEU A 309 12.63 -4.44 -20.70
N ILE A 310 13.36 -3.39 -20.27
CA ILE A 310 13.55 -3.05 -18.85
C ILE A 310 12.43 -2.15 -18.32
N LYS A 311 11.95 -2.50 -17.13
CA LYS A 311 10.97 -1.77 -16.33
C LYS A 311 11.49 -1.72 -14.89
N PRO A 312 11.72 -0.54 -14.30
CA PRO A 312 11.27 0.80 -14.71
C PRO A 312 12.00 1.37 -15.93
N LYS A 313 11.37 2.35 -16.60
CA LYS A 313 12.00 3.03 -17.75
C LYS A 313 13.30 3.71 -17.33
N ILE A 314 14.39 3.29 -17.95
CA ILE A 314 15.72 3.91 -17.83
C ILE A 314 16.10 4.55 -19.16
N THR A 315 17.07 5.48 -19.13
CA THR A 315 17.64 6.04 -20.36
C THR A 315 18.61 5.05 -21.00
N GLU A 316 18.80 5.14 -22.32
CA GLU A 316 19.63 4.21 -23.09
C GLU A 316 21.08 4.14 -22.59
N ASP A 317 21.65 5.28 -22.20
CA ASP A 317 22.99 5.42 -21.64
C ASP A 317 23.17 4.70 -20.28
N MET A 318 22.09 4.46 -19.55
CA MET A 318 22.11 3.76 -18.26
C MET A 318 21.95 2.25 -18.38
N VAL A 319 21.65 1.70 -19.57
CA VAL A 319 21.36 0.26 -19.74
C VAL A 319 22.55 -0.60 -19.33
N VAL A 320 23.76 -0.23 -19.75
CA VAL A 320 24.97 -1.00 -19.49
C VAL A 320 25.33 -0.95 -18.01
N SER A 321 25.32 0.22 -17.38
CA SER A 321 25.59 0.35 -15.95
C SER A 321 24.55 -0.39 -15.10
N PHE A 322 23.27 -0.29 -15.45
CA PHE A 322 22.18 -1.03 -14.80
C PHE A 322 22.41 -2.54 -14.84
N LEU A 323 22.69 -3.11 -16.02
CA LEU A 323 22.92 -4.55 -16.16
C LEU A 323 24.21 -5.01 -15.48
N MET A 324 25.26 -4.17 -15.49
CA MET A 324 26.52 -4.45 -14.79
C MET A 324 26.33 -4.57 -13.28
N GLU A 325 25.57 -3.65 -12.67
CA GLU A 325 25.24 -3.75 -11.24
C GLU A 325 24.49 -5.06 -10.94
N TYR A 326 23.59 -5.49 -11.83
CA TYR A 326 22.84 -6.73 -11.68
C TYR A 326 23.73 -7.97 -11.77
N ILE A 327 24.60 -8.03 -12.77
CA ILE A 327 25.56 -9.13 -12.94
C ILE A 327 26.47 -9.23 -11.70
N GLN A 328 26.96 -8.09 -11.20
CA GLN A 328 27.76 -8.05 -9.99
C GLN A 328 26.99 -8.56 -8.77
N CYS A 329 25.73 -8.17 -8.64
CA CYS A 329 24.85 -8.61 -7.58
C CYS A 329 24.57 -10.12 -7.66
N ASP A 330 24.32 -10.66 -8.86
CA ASP A 330 24.06 -12.08 -9.06
C ASP A 330 25.30 -12.95 -8.78
N LEU A 331 26.49 -12.51 -9.19
CA LEU A 331 27.76 -13.17 -8.83
C LEU A 331 27.97 -13.16 -7.31
N ASN A 332 27.68 -12.03 -6.67
CA ASN A 332 27.73 -11.87 -5.21
C ASN A 332 26.75 -12.80 -4.49
N ASP A 333 25.51 -12.89 -4.98
CA ASP A 333 24.49 -13.78 -4.43
C ASP A 333 24.88 -15.26 -4.62
N LEU A 334 25.43 -15.63 -5.79
CA LEU A 334 25.84 -16.98 -6.11
C LEU A 334 26.98 -17.48 -5.24
N HIS A 335 28.08 -16.73 -5.12
CA HIS A 335 29.23 -17.20 -4.33
C HIS A 335 28.85 -17.39 -2.85
N ARG A 336 27.97 -16.52 -2.31
CA ARG A 336 27.44 -16.65 -0.94
C ARG A 336 26.55 -17.86 -0.79
N THR A 337 25.63 -18.07 -1.73
CA THR A 337 24.67 -19.18 -1.70
C THR A 337 25.37 -20.53 -1.79
N LEU A 338 26.37 -20.63 -2.68
CA LEU A 338 27.13 -21.86 -2.89
C LEU A 338 28.23 -22.07 -1.84
N GLY A 339 28.58 -21.04 -1.07
CA GLY A 339 29.71 -21.08 -0.13
C GLY A 339 31.06 -21.22 -0.83
N ARG A 340 31.20 -20.69 -2.05
CA ARG A 340 32.40 -20.83 -2.89
C ARG A 340 33.06 -19.48 -3.17
N SER A 341 34.28 -19.53 -3.74
CA SER A 341 34.95 -18.33 -4.23
C SER A 341 34.24 -17.78 -5.48
N VAL A 342 34.49 -16.51 -5.81
CA VAL A 342 33.97 -15.92 -7.05
C VAL A 342 34.58 -16.62 -8.28
N ASP A 343 35.82 -17.08 -8.20
CA ASP A 343 36.50 -17.84 -9.26
C ASP A 343 35.81 -19.20 -9.50
N ASP A 344 35.42 -19.91 -8.44
CA ASP A 344 34.65 -21.15 -8.56
C ASP A 344 33.31 -20.90 -9.26
N VAL A 345 32.66 -19.76 -8.98
CA VAL A 345 31.41 -19.38 -9.67
C VAL A 345 31.68 -19.15 -11.15
N PHE A 346 32.75 -18.43 -11.52
CA PHE A 346 33.14 -18.27 -12.92
C PHE A 346 33.37 -19.63 -13.59
N VAL A 347 34.20 -20.49 -12.98
CA VAL A 347 34.50 -21.84 -13.50
C VAL A 347 33.23 -22.68 -13.66
N MET A 348 32.33 -22.64 -12.67
CA MET A 348 31.04 -23.33 -12.73
C MET A 348 30.18 -22.85 -13.90
N VAL A 349 30.04 -21.53 -14.10
CA VAL A 349 29.24 -20.99 -15.21
C VAL A 349 29.89 -21.30 -16.57
N HIS A 350 31.22 -21.20 -16.68
CA HIS A 350 31.95 -21.65 -17.87
C HIS A 350 31.71 -23.15 -18.15
N TYR A 351 31.71 -23.99 -17.13
CA TYR A 351 31.43 -25.42 -17.27
C TYR A 351 29.98 -25.68 -17.72
N ILE A 352 29.00 -24.95 -17.17
CA ILE A 352 27.60 -25.02 -17.61
C ILE A 352 27.47 -24.65 -19.10
N LEU A 353 28.08 -23.55 -19.53
CA LEU A 353 28.11 -23.10 -20.93
C LEU A 353 28.71 -24.17 -21.86
N ASN A 354 29.85 -24.75 -21.47
CA ASN A 354 30.49 -25.82 -22.23
C ASN A 354 29.61 -27.09 -22.30
N ARG A 355 28.95 -27.46 -21.20
CA ARG A 355 28.03 -28.61 -21.19
C ARG A 355 26.81 -28.39 -22.09
N ILE A 356 26.28 -27.17 -22.15
CA ILE A 356 25.20 -26.80 -23.08
C ILE A 356 25.68 -27.02 -24.53
N MET A 357 26.87 -26.52 -24.89
CA MET A 357 27.46 -26.72 -26.21
C MET A 357 27.61 -28.20 -26.56
N LEU A 358 28.27 -28.98 -25.70
CA LEU A 358 28.48 -30.42 -25.90
C LEU A 358 27.18 -31.21 -26.00
N PHE A 359 26.14 -30.78 -25.27
CA PHE A 359 24.82 -31.41 -25.34
C PHE A 359 24.18 -31.24 -26.72
N TYR A 360 24.20 -30.03 -27.27
CA TYR A 360 23.60 -29.73 -28.57
C TYR A 360 24.43 -30.24 -29.75
N ASP A 361 25.76 -30.29 -29.63
CA ASP A 361 26.60 -30.94 -30.65
C ASP A 361 26.31 -32.45 -30.77
N LYS A 362 26.02 -33.13 -29.64
CA LYS A 362 25.56 -34.52 -29.65
C LYS A 362 24.13 -34.69 -30.17
N LYS A 363 23.24 -33.73 -29.90
CA LYS A 363 21.82 -33.78 -30.29
C LYS A 363 21.51 -33.34 -31.72
N LYS A 364 22.47 -32.76 -32.47
CA LYS A 364 22.35 -32.55 -33.93
C LYS A 364 21.99 -33.83 -34.72
N GLN A 365 21.94 -35.01 -34.09
CA GLN A 365 21.61 -36.31 -34.68
C GLN A 365 20.20 -36.87 -34.33
N LEU A 366 19.45 -36.30 -33.37
CA LEU A 366 18.11 -36.79 -33.01
C LEU A 366 17.14 -35.61 -32.79
N GLY A 367 16.00 -35.64 -33.52
CA GLY A 367 15.00 -34.57 -33.60
C GLY A 367 14.67 -33.85 -32.30
N GLU A 368 14.49 -32.53 -32.41
CA GLU A 368 14.42 -31.60 -31.29
C GLU A 368 13.06 -31.62 -30.57
N GLU A 369 13.11 -31.46 -29.24
CA GLU A 369 11.94 -31.13 -28.42
C GLU A 369 11.52 -29.69 -28.77
N LYS A 370 10.38 -29.50 -29.45
CA LYS A 370 9.79 -28.16 -29.66
C LYS A 370 9.21 -27.61 -28.34
N ILE A 371 9.28 -26.28 -28.15
CA ILE A 371 8.50 -25.36 -27.25
C ILE A 371 9.44 -24.46 -26.39
N CYS A 372 9.22 -23.16 -26.08
CA CYS A 372 8.08 -22.22 -26.23
C CYS A 372 8.59 -20.77 -26.35
N VAL A 373 7.90 -19.93 -27.12
CA VAL A 373 7.97 -18.47 -26.90
C VAL A 373 7.44 -18.21 -25.49
N LEU A 374 8.14 -17.41 -24.67
CA LEU A 374 7.77 -17.13 -23.27
C LEU A 374 6.58 -16.15 -23.17
N ARG A 375 5.50 -16.40 -23.93
CA ARG A 375 4.30 -15.54 -23.98
C ARG A 375 3.36 -15.73 -22.80
N THR A 376 3.51 -16.80 -22.02
CA THR A 376 2.64 -17.09 -20.87
C THR A 376 3.48 -17.46 -19.65
N LYS A 377 2.89 -17.28 -18.46
CA LYS A 377 3.50 -17.68 -17.18
C LYS A 377 3.80 -19.17 -17.10
N ASP A 378 2.88 -19.99 -17.61
CA ASP A 378 3.06 -21.44 -17.60
C ASP A 378 4.23 -21.85 -18.52
N ALA A 379 4.41 -21.14 -19.64
CA ALA A 379 5.55 -21.36 -20.52
C ALA A 379 6.88 -20.93 -19.86
N GLN A 380 6.88 -19.81 -19.13
CA GLN A 380 8.03 -19.36 -18.32
C GLN A 380 8.40 -20.39 -17.25
N LEU A 381 7.42 -20.83 -16.44
CA LEU A 381 7.62 -21.83 -15.39
C LEU A 381 8.12 -23.16 -15.96
N GLU A 382 7.53 -23.62 -17.05
CA GLU A 382 7.91 -24.88 -17.68
C GLU A 382 9.31 -24.80 -18.31
N TRP A 383 9.68 -23.65 -18.90
CA TRP A 383 11.03 -23.41 -19.40
C TRP A 383 12.05 -23.46 -18.27
N GLU A 384 11.78 -22.74 -17.17
CA GLU A 384 12.64 -22.69 -15.98
C GLU A 384 12.90 -24.08 -15.40
N ARG A 385 11.85 -24.88 -15.27
CA ARG A 385 11.90 -26.25 -14.77
C ARG A 385 12.74 -27.14 -15.70
N LYS A 386 12.50 -27.09 -17.01
CA LYS A 386 13.23 -27.88 -18.01
C LYS A 386 14.70 -27.50 -18.09
N PHE A 387 14.99 -26.20 -18.14
CA PHE A 387 16.34 -25.65 -18.18
C PHE A 387 17.15 -26.09 -16.94
N SER A 388 16.57 -25.86 -15.76
CA SER A 388 17.17 -26.22 -14.47
C SER A 388 17.46 -27.71 -14.37
N LYS A 389 16.47 -28.56 -14.68
CA LYS A 389 16.63 -30.02 -14.63
C LYS A 389 17.69 -30.54 -15.60
N ARG A 390 17.78 -29.96 -16.80
CA ARG A 390 18.66 -30.46 -17.87
C ARG A 390 20.11 -30.00 -17.69
N PHE A 391 20.33 -28.71 -17.44
CA PHE A 391 21.67 -28.13 -17.50
C PHE A 391 22.24 -27.84 -16.12
N LEU A 392 21.43 -27.33 -15.19
CA LEU A 392 21.92 -26.88 -13.88
C LEU A 392 22.04 -28.02 -12.88
N ALA A 393 21.02 -28.87 -12.76
CA ALA A 393 20.97 -29.92 -11.76
C ALA A 393 22.19 -30.86 -11.77
N PRO A 394 22.69 -31.35 -12.92
CA PRO A 394 23.83 -32.25 -12.90
C PRO A 394 25.15 -31.57 -12.47
N VAL A 395 25.25 -30.24 -12.59
CA VAL A 395 26.40 -29.46 -12.11
C VAL A 395 26.25 -29.19 -10.62
N LEU A 396 25.14 -28.57 -10.23
CA LEU A 396 24.92 -28.11 -8.85
C LEU A 396 24.80 -29.26 -7.85
N GLN A 397 24.36 -30.45 -8.27
CA GLN A 397 24.32 -31.63 -7.40
C GLN A 397 25.69 -32.30 -7.20
N ASN A 398 26.66 -32.04 -8.08
CA ASN A 398 28.00 -32.62 -8.05
C ASN A 398 29.08 -31.54 -8.10
N LEU A 399 28.80 -30.36 -7.52
CA LEU A 399 29.61 -29.17 -7.70
C LEU A 399 31.07 -29.39 -7.28
N ASP A 400 31.31 -30.07 -6.16
CA ASP A 400 32.66 -30.41 -5.70
C ASP A 400 33.46 -31.23 -6.72
N ALA A 401 32.83 -32.25 -7.31
CA ALA A 401 33.50 -33.10 -8.30
C ALA A 401 33.79 -32.33 -9.59
N VAL A 402 32.86 -31.47 -10.01
CA VAL A 402 33.04 -30.59 -11.18
C VAL A 402 34.18 -29.61 -10.95
N LEU A 403 34.21 -28.93 -9.81
CA LEU A 403 35.28 -27.98 -9.49
C LEU A 403 36.63 -28.70 -9.37
N GLN A 404 36.67 -29.88 -8.75
CA GLN A 404 37.90 -30.68 -8.66
C GLN A 404 38.42 -31.10 -10.04
N GLU A 405 37.53 -31.53 -10.95
CA GLU A 405 37.89 -31.86 -12.34
C GLU A 405 38.46 -30.64 -13.07
N MET A 406 37.79 -29.49 -12.95
CA MET A 406 38.20 -28.26 -13.62
C MET A 406 39.53 -27.73 -13.08
N ASN A 407 39.70 -27.74 -11.75
CA ASN A 407 40.94 -27.33 -11.09
C ASN A 407 42.12 -28.24 -11.48
N GLN A 408 41.90 -29.56 -11.62
CA GLN A 408 42.92 -30.47 -12.16
C GLN A 408 43.28 -30.16 -13.62
N ASN A 409 42.31 -29.77 -14.45
CA ASN A 409 42.56 -29.39 -15.83
C ASN A 409 43.36 -28.08 -15.90
N LEU A 410 43.03 -27.09 -15.06
CA LEU A 410 43.76 -25.83 -14.95
C LEU A 410 45.19 -26.04 -14.42
N ALA A 411 45.37 -26.85 -13.38
CA ALA A 411 46.69 -27.16 -12.81
C ALA A 411 47.62 -27.90 -13.79
N ARG A 412 47.05 -28.63 -14.78
CA ARG A 412 47.83 -29.31 -15.83
C ARG A 412 48.24 -28.38 -16.97
N ASP A 413 47.76 -27.14 -16.99
CA ASP A 413 48.15 -26.15 -17.98
C ASP A 413 49.62 -25.74 -17.77
N LYS A 414 50.47 -26.09 -18.74
CA LYS A 414 51.94 -25.91 -18.68
C LYS A 414 52.40 -24.59 -19.28
N ARG A 415 51.51 -23.63 -19.54
CA ARG A 415 51.92 -22.29 -19.97
C ARG A 415 52.88 -21.68 -18.93
N PRO A 416 53.94 -20.95 -19.33
CA PRO A 416 54.97 -20.41 -18.43
C PRO A 416 54.44 -19.41 -17.39
N GLU A 417 53.19 -18.97 -17.52
CA GLU A 417 52.44 -18.13 -16.56
C GLU A 417 51.72 -18.95 -15.47
N SER A 418 51.73 -20.29 -15.57
CA SER A 418 51.06 -21.19 -14.63
C SER A 418 51.90 -21.32 -13.35
N ASP A 419 51.43 -20.65 -12.30
CA ASP A 419 52.12 -20.49 -11.02
C ASP A 419 52.06 -21.78 -10.18
N PRO A 420 53.18 -22.29 -9.63
CA PRO A 420 53.17 -23.33 -8.59
C PRO A 420 52.20 -23.07 -7.43
N LEU A 421 51.92 -21.80 -7.12
CA LEU A 421 50.89 -21.39 -6.16
C LEU A 421 49.49 -21.88 -6.53
N LEU A 422 49.14 -21.96 -7.83
CA LEU A 422 47.85 -22.47 -8.29
C LEU A 422 47.68 -23.95 -7.96
N CYS A 423 48.75 -24.75 -8.07
CA CYS A 423 48.69 -26.17 -7.69
C CYS A 423 48.49 -26.36 -6.17
N HIS A 424 49.05 -25.48 -5.35
CA HIS A 424 48.79 -25.45 -3.91
C HIS A 424 47.37 -24.97 -3.59
N LEU A 425 46.89 -23.91 -4.25
CA LEU A 425 45.54 -23.35 -4.07
C LEU A 425 44.45 -24.35 -4.47
N PHE A 426 44.66 -25.07 -5.57
CA PHE A 426 43.74 -26.09 -6.10
C PHE A 426 43.86 -27.44 -5.40
N GLU A 427 44.76 -27.58 -4.42
CA GLU A 427 45.05 -28.81 -3.71
C GLU A 427 45.44 -29.99 -4.63
N THR A 428 46.04 -29.71 -5.80
CA THR A 428 46.43 -30.73 -6.79
C THR A 428 47.81 -31.32 -6.54
N ASP A 429 48.70 -30.59 -5.88
CA ASP A 429 50.00 -31.10 -5.40
C ASP A 429 49.87 -31.63 -3.98
N THR A 430 49.86 -32.96 -3.84
CA THR A 430 49.92 -33.65 -2.54
C THR A 430 51.23 -34.44 -2.43
N THR A 431 52.36 -33.75 -2.31
CA THR A 431 53.57 -34.37 -1.76
C THR A 431 53.35 -34.64 -0.28
N ARG A 432 52.87 -35.84 0.04
CA ARG A 432 52.79 -36.34 1.42
C ARG A 432 54.17 -36.75 1.90
N GLU A 433 55.00 -35.79 2.28
CA GLU A 433 56.14 -36.11 3.14
C GLU A 433 55.58 -36.61 4.49
N LYS A 434 56.23 -37.61 5.10
CA LYS A 434 55.81 -38.14 6.40
C LYS A 434 56.08 -37.09 7.47
N ILE A 435 55.11 -36.25 7.76
CA ILE A 435 55.20 -35.21 8.79
C ILE A 435 55.03 -35.86 10.17
N SER A 436 55.91 -35.52 11.11
CA SER A 436 55.82 -35.96 12.50
C SER A 436 54.58 -35.35 13.18
N PRO A 437 53.91 -36.03 14.13
CA PRO A 437 52.80 -35.46 14.89
C PRO A 437 53.12 -34.13 15.60
N THR A 438 54.40 -33.82 15.82
CA THR A 438 54.87 -32.56 16.41
C THR A 438 54.96 -31.40 15.42
N GLU A 439 54.85 -31.66 14.11
CA GLU A 439 55.04 -30.68 13.02
C GLU A 439 53.77 -30.52 12.17
N LEU A 440 52.60 -30.89 12.71
CA LEU A 440 51.31 -30.79 12.02
C LEU A 440 51.03 -29.39 11.43
N GLN A 441 51.53 -28.33 12.05
CA GLN A 441 51.40 -26.97 11.54
C GLN A 441 52.13 -26.72 10.21
N GLU A 442 53.11 -27.57 9.86
CA GLU A 442 53.83 -27.52 8.59
C GLU A 442 53.11 -28.30 7.48
N ASP A 443 52.04 -29.04 7.81
CA ASP A 443 51.23 -29.77 6.84
C ASP A 443 50.24 -28.80 6.15
N PRO A 444 50.33 -28.61 4.82
CA PRO A 444 49.40 -27.75 4.07
C PRO A 444 47.94 -28.16 4.24
N SER A 445 47.66 -29.42 4.59
CA SER A 445 46.30 -29.90 4.86
C SER A 445 45.64 -29.28 6.09
N MET A 446 46.42 -28.77 7.04
CA MET A 446 45.90 -28.07 8.23
C MET A 446 45.39 -26.66 7.93
N TRP A 447 45.90 -26.04 6.86
CA TRP A 447 45.58 -24.66 6.47
C TRP A 447 44.57 -24.55 5.32
N ARG A 448 43.91 -25.68 4.98
CA ARG A 448 42.91 -25.72 3.92
C ARG A 448 41.72 -24.84 4.27
N TYR A 449 41.24 -24.11 3.27
CA TYR A 449 40.01 -23.35 3.39
C TYR A 449 38.83 -24.29 3.70
N ARG A 450 37.97 -23.86 4.63
CA ARG A 450 36.72 -24.55 4.97
C ARG A 450 35.57 -23.62 4.66
N THR A 451 34.56 -24.15 3.97
CA THR A 451 33.34 -23.41 3.66
C THR A 451 32.72 -22.84 4.92
N ARG A 452 32.48 -21.51 4.91
CA ARG A 452 31.76 -20.85 5.99
C ARG A 452 30.30 -21.29 5.99
N ILE A 453 29.84 -21.85 7.10
CA ILE A 453 28.46 -22.30 7.27
C ILE A 453 27.55 -21.09 7.51
N THR A 454 26.56 -20.94 6.65
CA THR A 454 25.53 -19.88 6.69
C THR A 454 24.14 -20.51 6.47
N ILE A 455 23.06 -19.75 6.70
CA ILE A 455 21.69 -20.20 6.41
C ILE A 455 21.52 -20.47 4.91
N ASP A 456 22.13 -19.64 4.05
CA ASP A 456 22.07 -19.83 2.60
C ASP A 456 22.80 -21.11 2.16
N HIS A 457 23.96 -21.39 2.75
CA HIS A 457 24.70 -22.63 2.50
C HIS A 457 23.90 -23.86 2.97
N LEU A 458 23.28 -23.81 4.17
CA LEU A 458 22.39 -24.86 4.64
C LEU A 458 21.23 -25.10 3.66
N ARG A 459 20.58 -24.03 3.20
CA ARG A 459 19.46 -24.10 2.26
C ARG A 459 19.88 -24.73 0.94
N TYR A 460 21.03 -24.32 0.40
CA TYR A 460 21.60 -24.92 -0.80
C TYR A 460 21.86 -26.42 -0.64
N GLU A 461 22.55 -26.83 0.43
CA GLU A 461 22.86 -28.23 0.71
C GLU A 461 21.60 -29.08 0.92
N PHE A 462 20.61 -28.53 1.62
CA PHE A 462 19.30 -29.16 1.80
C PHE A 462 18.60 -29.39 0.45
N ASP A 463 18.49 -28.34 -0.38
CA ASP A 463 17.82 -28.43 -1.68
C ASP A 463 18.52 -29.40 -2.64
N VAL A 464 19.86 -29.42 -2.64
CA VAL A 464 20.66 -30.36 -3.44
C VAL A 464 20.37 -31.80 -3.04
N GLN A 465 20.40 -32.11 -1.73
CA GLN A 465 20.17 -33.47 -1.24
C GLN A 465 18.73 -33.93 -1.49
N MET A 466 17.75 -33.06 -1.25
CA MET A 466 16.33 -33.37 -1.53
C MET A 466 16.07 -33.62 -3.01
N THR A 467 16.76 -32.91 -3.92
CA THR A 467 16.61 -33.10 -5.38
C THR A 467 17.37 -34.32 -5.89
N ALA A 468 18.56 -34.62 -5.35
CA ALA A 468 19.44 -35.69 -5.84
C ALA A 468 18.94 -37.10 -5.52
N MET A 469 18.30 -37.28 -4.36
CA MET A 469 18.01 -38.64 -3.87
C MET A 469 16.67 -39.22 -4.34
N ASN A 470 15.84 -38.48 -5.11
CA ASN A 470 14.41 -38.84 -5.33
C ASN A 470 13.70 -39.23 -4.01
N ILE A 471 14.22 -38.78 -2.86
CA ILE A 471 13.63 -39.06 -1.57
C ILE A 471 12.26 -38.38 -1.62
N ASN A 472 11.24 -39.16 -1.29
CA ASN A 472 9.87 -38.67 -1.18
C ASN A 472 9.89 -37.26 -0.60
N GLN A 473 9.07 -36.35 -1.13
CA GLN A 473 8.76 -35.03 -0.54
C GLN A 473 8.21 -35.11 0.90
N ASN A 474 8.32 -36.27 1.55
CA ASN A 474 7.79 -36.62 2.84
C ASN A 474 8.79 -36.57 4.01
N GLN A 475 10.10 -36.41 3.77
CA GLN A 475 11.08 -36.22 4.86
C GLN A 475 11.43 -34.75 5.02
N HIS A 476 11.64 -34.32 6.27
CA HIS A 476 12.03 -32.96 6.64
C HIS A 476 11.14 -31.83 6.12
N LYS A 477 9.82 -32.09 6.04
CA LYS A 477 8.82 -31.16 5.51
C LYS A 477 8.77 -29.83 6.26
N VAL A 478 8.97 -29.83 7.58
CA VAL A 478 8.94 -28.62 8.42
C VAL A 478 10.19 -27.79 8.18
N LEU A 479 11.36 -28.43 8.11
CA LEU A 479 12.62 -27.76 7.79
C LEU A 479 12.56 -27.14 6.38
N HIS A 480 12.02 -27.87 5.40
CA HIS A 480 11.82 -27.34 4.05
C HIS A 480 10.91 -26.12 4.05
N LEU A 481 9.76 -26.20 4.72
CA LEU A 481 8.82 -25.09 4.87
C LEU A 481 9.49 -23.87 5.54
N PHE A 482 10.23 -24.10 6.63
CA PHE A 482 10.98 -23.07 7.35
C PHE A 482 11.98 -22.37 6.43
N LEU A 483 12.90 -23.11 5.79
CA LEU A 483 13.94 -22.55 4.94
C LEU A 483 13.39 -21.78 3.72
N ARG A 484 12.20 -22.16 3.23
CA ARG A 484 11.51 -21.44 2.15
C ARG A 484 11.04 -20.05 2.59
N GLU A 485 10.40 -19.96 3.76
CA GLU A 485 9.80 -18.70 4.26
C GLU A 485 10.72 -17.91 5.20
N GLU A 486 11.88 -18.45 5.58
CA GLU A 486 12.80 -17.91 6.59
C GLU A 486 13.10 -16.41 6.40
N HIS A 487 13.31 -15.98 5.15
CA HIS A 487 13.64 -14.60 4.78
C HIS A 487 12.53 -13.59 5.10
N HIS A 488 11.26 -14.02 5.12
CA HIS A 488 10.15 -13.20 5.63
C HIS A 488 9.96 -13.37 7.13
N LEU A 489 10.04 -14.60 7.64
CA LEU A 489 9.80 -14.90 9.05
C LEU A 489 10.76 -14.17 10.00
N ARG A 490 12.03 -14.00 9.61
CA ARG A 490 13.02 -13.27 10.41
C ARG A 490 12.61 -11.81 10.73
N ALA A 491 11.73 -11.20 9.94
CA ALA A 491 11.25 -9.85 10.19
C ALA A 491 10.22 -9.79 11.34
N LEU A 492 9.57 -10.90 11.69
CA LEU A 492 8.58 -10.97 12.78
C LEU A 492 9.19 -10.59 14.13
N ARG A 493 10.50 -10.79 14.33
CA ARG A 493 11.19 -10.39 15.57
C ARG A 493 11.10 -8.89 15.88
N PHE A 494 10.87 -8.06 14.87
CA PHE A 494 10.79 -6.60 15.03
C PHE A 494 9.38 -6.11 15.35
N ILE A 495 8.34 -6.93 15.21
CA ILE A 495 6.95 -6.55 15.48
C ILE A 495 6.75 -5.98 16.90
N PRO A 496 7.31 -6.56 17.97
CA PRO A 496 7.16 -5.99 19.31
C PRO A 496 7.72 -4.56 19.42
N SER A 497 8.89 -4.29 18.80
CA SER A 497 9.48 -2.94 18.72
C SER A 497 8.58 -1.99 17.93
N ILE A 498 8.04 -2.44 16.80
CA ILE A 498 7.13 -1.65 15.95
C ILE A 498 5.82 -1.32 16.68
N LEU A 499 5.23 -2.28 17.40
CA LEU A 499 4.04 -2.04 18.20
C LEU A 499 4.31 -1.06 19.35
N LYS A 500 5.50 -1.14 19.98
CA LYS A 500 5.93 -0.16 20.98
C LYS A 500 6.10 1.23 20.36
N LEU A 501 6.70 1.33 19.18
CA LEU A 501 6.81 2.57 18.40
C LEU A 501 5.43 3.18 18.15
N HIS A 502 4.49 2.39 17.62
CA HIS A 502 3.14 2.88 17.34
C HIS A 502 2.41 3.36 18.59
N ARG A 503 2.52 2.64 19.72
CA ARG A 503 1.92 3.10 20.98
C ARG A 503 2.43 4.49 21.40
N ILE A 504 3.75 4.72 21.29
CA ILE A 504 4.36 6.02 21.63
C ILE A 504 3.88 7.10 20.65
N LEU A 505 3.92 6.82 19.35
CA LEU A 505 3.52 7.79 18.32
C LEU A 505 2.01 8.10 18.37
N PHE A 506 1.16 7.10 18.62
CA PHE A 506 -0.29 7.28 18.83
C PHE A 506 -0.57 8.17 20.03
N GLN A 507 0.07 7.94 21.17
CA GLN A 507 -0.09 8.81 22.36
C GLN A 507 0.24 10.28 22.08
N LYS A 508 1.14 10.55 21.12
CA LYS A 508 1.58 11.90 20.76
C LYS A 508 0.73 12.56 19.69
N PHE A 509 0.42 11.83 18.61
CA PHE A 509 -0.16 12.42 17.41
C PHE A 509 -1.65 12.12 17.24
N GLN A 510 -2.15 11.01 17.80
CA GLN A 510 -3.52 10.54 17.56
C GLN A 510 -4.52 11.59 18.03
N ARG A 511 -5.46 11.96 17.16
CA ARG A 511 -6.49 13.01 17.39
C ARG A 511 -5.95 14.43 17.66
N ARG A 512 -4.63 14.65 17.57
CA ARG A 512 -4.01 15.96 17.86
C ARG A 512 -3.58 16.73 16.62
N LEU A 513 -3.31 16.08 15.51
CA LEU A 513 -2.84 16.70 14.26
C LEU A 513 -3.70 16.28 13.06
N GLY A 514 -3.77 17.16 12.06
CA GLY A 514 -4.33 16.86 10.75
C GLY A 514 -3.39 15.99 9.89
N CYS A 515 -3.91 15.28 8.89
CA CYS A 515 -3.11 14.40 8.02
C CYS A 515 -1.95 15.15 7.31
N ALA A 516 -2.19 16.40 6.90
CA ALA A 516 -1.17 17.25 6.29
C ALA A 516 -0.08 17.70 7.29
N GLU A 517 -0.44 17.95 8.56
CA GLU A 517 0.50 18.34 9.63
C GLU A 517 1.38 17.14 10.04
N VAL A 518 0.84 15.93 10.10
CA VAL A 518 1.65 14.73 10.39
C VAL A 518 2.59 14.39 9.22
N SER A 519 2.16 14.67 7.99
CA SER A 519 2.96 14.39 6.79
C SER A 519 4.12 15.38 6.57
N SER A 520 4.12 16.53 7.24
CA SER A 520 5.24 17.49 7.23
C SER A 520 6.28 17.22 8.31
N ILE A 521 5.96 16.39 9.32
CA ILE A 521 6.88 15.99 10.39
C ILE A 521 7.78 14.86 9.89
N THR A 522 9.10 15.02 10.02
CA THR A 522 10.09 14.02 9.60
C THR A 522 10.59 13.18 10.78
N VAL A 523 11.20 12.05 10.47
CA VAL A 523 11.94 11.24 11.47
C VAL A 523 12.97 12.10 12.19
N GLU A 524 13.70 12.97 11.47
CA GLU A 524 14.69 13.85 12.08
C GLU A 524 14.09 14.81 13.12
N SER A 525 12.95 15.43 12.83
CA SER A 525 12.33 16.38 13.77
C SER A 525 11.89 15.68 15.05
N VAL A 526 11.34 14.46 14.94
CA VAL A 526 10.93 13.65 16.10
C VAL A 526 12.13 13.23 16.94
N LEU A 527 13.24 12.85 16.30
CA LEU A 527 14.46 12.43 17.01
C LEU A 527 15.16 13.59 17.75
N LYS A 528 14.92 14.84 17.35
CA LYS A 528 15.46 16.03 18.04
C LYS A 528 14.67 16.39 19.30
N GLU A 529 13.48 15.83 19.50
CA GLU A 529 12.72 16.06 20.73
C GLU A 529 13.32 15.27 21.92
N ASP A 530 13.03 15.70 23.15
CA ASP A 530 13.61 15.14 24.38
C ASP A 530 13.37 13.63 24.56
N TRP A 531 12.26 13.12 24.00
CA TRP A 531 11.87 11.70 24.02
C TRP A 531 12.30 10.95 22.74
N GLY A 532 12.93 11.63 21.79
CA GLY A 532 13.37 11.07 20.52
C GLY A 532 14.50 10.05 20.66
N LYS A 533 15.33 10.15 21.71
CA LYS A 533 16.43 9.21 21.96
C LYS A 533 15.94 7.77 22.20
N ASP A 534 14.80 7.61 22.85
CA ASP A 534 14.20 6.30 23.12
C ASP A 534 13.52 5.70 21.87
N LEU A 535 13.26 6.51 20.85
CA LEU A 535 12.67 6.07 19.58
C LEU A 535 13.71 5.60 18.57
N GLU A 536 14.95 6.06 18.66
CA GLU A 536 15.96 5.81 17.62
C GLU A 536 16.17 4.31 17.38
N ALA A 537 16.27 3.52 18.46
CA ALA A 537 16.36 2.07 18.36
C ALA A 537 15.09 1.42 17.76
N LEU A 538 13.89 1.93 18.09
CA LEU A 538 12.62 1.40 17.58
C LEU A 538 12.44 1.71 16.09
N ILE A 539 12.84 2.91 15.66
CA ILE A 539 12.85 3.30 14.25
C ILE A 539 13.86 2.48 13.47
N GLN A 540 15.04 2.20 14.02
CA GLN A 540 16.01 1.30 13.39
C GLN A 540 15.45 -0.11 13.20
N ASP A 541 14.74 -0.65 14.19
CA ASP A 541 14.08 -1.96 14.06
C ASP A 541 12.95 -1.93 13.01
N TYR A 542 12.17 -0.85 12.95
CA TYR A 542 11.20 -0.63 11.88
C TYR A 542 11.88 -0.61 10.50
N THR A 543 12.98 0.14 10.35
CA THR A 543 13.73 0.23 9.09
C THR A 543 14.26 -1.13 8.66
N LYS A 544 14.84 -1.91 9.58
CA LYS A 544 15.29 -3.28 9.29
C LYS A 544 14.14 -4.18 8.85
N ALA A 545 12.98 -4.10 9.51
CA ALA A 545 11.80 -4.87 9.11
C ALA A 545 11.33 -4.47 7.70
N TRP A 546 11.25 -3.17 7.42
CA TRP A 546 10.88 -2.62 6.11
C TRP A 546 11.84 -3.08 5.02
N GLU A 547 13.15 -3.00 5.23
CA GLU A 547 14.17 -3.42 4.26
C GLU A 547 14.06 -4.90 3.89
N LEU A 548 13.72 -5.77 4.86
CA LEU A 548 13.55 -7.20 4.62
C LEU A 548 12.36 -7.52 3.72
N VAL A 549 11.30 -6.69 3.71
CA VAL A 549 10.02 -7.04 3.05
C VAL A 549 9.56 -6.07 1.97
N ARG A 550 10.13 -4.86 1.87
CA ARG A 550 9.71 -3.82 0.89
C ARG A 550 9.70 -4.30 -0.56
N ASN A 551 10.61 -5.19 -0.95
CA ASN A 551 10.65 -5.73 -2.31
C ASN A 551 9.53 -6.74 -2.55
N SER A 552 9.20 -7.56 -1.56
CA SER A 552 8.05 -8.46 -1.64
C SER A 552 6.73 -7.68 -1.64
N LEU A 553 6.67 -6.56 -0.91
CA LEU A 553 5.51 -5.65 -0.91
C LEU A 553 5.34 -4.90 -2.24
N SER A 554 6.44 -4.39 -2.82
CA SER A 554 6.40 -3.66 -4.10
C SER A 554 5.91 -4.52 -5.27
N MET A 555 6.25 -5.80 -5.23
CA MET A 555 5.78 -6.81 -6.19
C MET A 555 4.31 -7.19 -5.98
N THR A 556 3.76 -6.94 -4.80
CA THR A 556 2.38 -7.33 -4.45
C THR A 556 1.39 -6.18 -4.59
N MET A 557 1.87 -4.93 -4.45
CA MET A 557 1.04 -3.72 -4.45
C MET A 557 1.67 -2.59 -5.28
N GLN A 558 1.07 -2.26 -6.42
CA GLN A 558 1.52 -1.15 -7.28
C GLN A 558 1.56 0.21 -6.54
N VAL A 559 0.60 0.48 -5.65
CA VAL A 559 0.55 1.72 -4.83
C VAL A 559 1.79 1.90 -3.96
N LEU A 560 2.41 0.79 -3.54
CA LEU A 560 3.60 0.83 -2.69
C LEU A 560 4.89 0.91 -3.48
N GLN A 561 4.88 0.72 -4.81
CA GLN A 561 6.12 0.66 -5.59
C GLN A 561 6.95 1.94 -5.46
N GLU A 562 6.32 3.11 -5.41
CA GLU A 562 7.05 4.37 -5.23
C GLU A 562 7.72 4.45 -3.85
N TYR A 563 6.98 4.11 -2.79
CA TYR A 563 7.50 4.13 -1.42
C TYR A 563 8.52 3.02 -1.15
N CYS A 564 8.38 1.86 -1.79
CA CYS A 564 9.30 0.74 -1.68
C CYS A 564 10.57 0.93 -2.52
N ARG A 565 10.70 1.99 -3.34
CA ARG A 565 11.96 2.33 -4.03
C ARG A 565 12.97 3.00 -3.11
N LYS A 566 12.53 3.70 -2.06
CA LYS A 566 13.42 4.37 -1.11
C LYS A 566 13.44 3.65 0.24
N GLY A 567 14.61 3.62 0.88
CA GLY A 567 14.74 3.18 2.27
C GLY A 567 14.18 4.21 3.23
N ILE A 568 13.95 3.82 4.48
CA ILE A 568 13.57 4.74 5.55
C ILE A 568 14.84 5.45 6.03
N ASP A 569 14.84 6.77 5.95
CA ASP A 569 15.94 7.63 6.38
C ASP A 569 15.43 8.77 7.29
N ARG A 570 16.33 9.64 7.76
CA ARG A 570 15.97 10.77 8.63
C ARG A 570 15.03 11.78 7.95
N SER A 571 15.00 11.85 6.63
CA SER A 571 14.10 12.74 5.86
C SER A 571 12.69 12.17 5.69
N THR A 572 12.49 10.90 6.04
CA THR A 572 11.23 10.20 5.83
C THR A 572 10.11 10.80 6.69
N PRO A 573 8.90 11.04 6.15
CA PRO A 573 7.76 11.50 6.93
C PRO A 573 7.36 10.49 8.01
N ILE A 574 7.03 10.96 9.21
CA ILE A 574 6.62 10.08 10.31
C ILE A 574 5.29 9.38 10.02
N SER A 575 4.44 9.98 9.17
CA SER A 575 3.19 9.37 8.69
C SER A 575 3.41 8.07 7.92
N GLN A 576 4.58 7.84 7.32
CA GLN A 576 4.91 6.57 6.66
C GLN A 576 5.14 5.43 7.67
N LEU A 577 5.58 5.77 8.89
CA LEU A 577 5.82 4.84 10.02
C LEU A 577 4.56 4.61 10.86
N LEU A 578 3.42 5.21 10.49
CA LEU A 578 2.14 5.08 11.17
C LEU A 578 1.17 4.29 10.28
N PRO A 579 0.48 3.27 10.81
CA PRO A 579 -0.47 2.50 10.01
C PRO A 579 -1.69 3.36 9.65
N SER A 580 -2.01 3.43 8.37
CA SER A 580 -3.21 4.08 7.84
C SER A 580 -3.74 3.27 6.65
N SER A 581 -5.06 3.17 6.51
CA SER A 581 -5.69 2.56 5.33
C SER A 581 -5.58 3.42 4.05
N SER A 582 -5.08 4.65 4.17
CA SER A 582 -4.89 5.57 3.04
C SER A 582 -3.58 6.38 3.15
N GLY A 583 -3.12 6.92 2.01
CA GLY A 583 -1.92 7.75 1.92
C GLY A 583 -0.62 6.99 2.22
N VAL A 584 0.40 7.73 2.67
CA VAL A 584 1.75 7.19 2.93
C VAL A 584 1.80 6.15 4.06
N GLY A 585 0.85 6.19 5.00
CA GLY A 585 0.74 5.21 6.10
C GLY A 585 0.30 3.81 5.66
N LEU A 586 -0.10 3.66 4.39
CA LEU A 586 -0.34 2.35 3.76
C LEU A 586 0.93 1.47 3.79
N CYS A 587 2.13 2.08 3.80
CA CYS A 587 3.39 1.35 3.90
C CYS A 587 3.45 0.49 5.17
N THR A 588 3.24 1.12 6.32
CA THR A 588 3.26 0.44 7.63
C THR A 588 2.13 -0.57 7.73
N TYR A 589 0.91 -0.18 7.33
CA TYR A 589 -0.26 -1.06 7.38
C TYR A 589 -0.03 -2.35 6.58
N SER A 590 0.38 -2.22 5.32
CA SER A 590 0.62 -3.35 4.43
C SER A 590 1.80 -4.21 4.88
N MET A 591 2.87 -3.60 5.41
CA MET A 591 4.00 -4.34 5.98
C MET A 591 3.55 -5.24 7.14
N MET A 592 2.83 -4.67 8.11
CA MET A 592 2.34 -5.42 9.26
C MET A 592 1.38 -6.53 8.84
N TRP A 593 0.42 -6.21 7.97
CA TRP A 593 -0.54 -7.17 7.46
C TRP A 593 0.17 -8.34 6.76
N PHE A 594 1.14 -8.05 5.89
CA PHE A 594 1.93 -9.05 5.18
C PHE A 594 2.66 -9.98 6.14
N LEU A 595 3.35 -9.43 7.14
CA LEU A 595 4.06 -10.23 8.14
C LEU A 595 3.12 -11.12 8.96
N PHE A 596 1.99 -10.58 9.42
CA PHE A 596 1.01 -11.36 10.18
C PHE A 596 0.38 -12.46 9.34
N LYS A 597 0.07 -12.18 8.08
CA LYS A 597 -0.41 -13.17 7.13
C LYS A 597 0.62 -14.27 6.89
N LYS A 598 1.90 -13.91 6.70
CA LYS A 598 3.00 -14.87 6.55
C LYS A 598 3.15 -15.81 7.75
N GLN A 599 3.03 -15.28 8.97
CA GLN A 599 3.02 -16.15 10.16
C GLN A 599 1.82 -17.10 10.17
N ASN A 600 0.61 -16.58 9.92
CA ASN A 600 -0.60 -17.42 9.94
C ASN A 600 -0.53 -18.52 8.89
N ASP A 601 -0.17 -18.18 7.65
CA ASP A 601 -0.03 -19.13 6.54
C ASP A 601 1.03 -20.19 6.86
N PHE A 602 2.16 -19.77 7.44
CA PHE A 602 3.21 -20.67 7.88
C PHE A 602 2.71 -21.66 8.94
N LEU A 603 2.01 -21.17 9.98
CA LEU A 603 1.52 -22.02 11.06
C LEU A 603 0.43 -22.99 10.61
N GLU A 604 -0.47 -22.53 9.73
CA GLU A 604 -1.49 -23.39 9.12
C GLU A 604 -0.85 -24.52 8.29
N GLU A 605 0.14 -24.17 7.46
CA GLU A 605 0.89 -25.14 6.67
C GLU A 605 1.72 -26.09 7.54
N TYR A 606 2.36 -25.58 8.59
CA TYR A 606 3.09 -26.37 9.57
C TYR A 606 2.19 -27.42 10.24
N CYS A 607 1.00 -27.03 10.69
CA CYS A 607 0.04 -27.97 11.29
C CYS A 607 -0.41 -29.05 10.30
N ARG A 608 -0.63 -28.67 9.03
CA ARG A 608 -0.98 -29.59 7.94
C ARG A 608 0.13 -30.59 7.66
N VAL A 609 1.37 -30.10 7.59
CA VAL A 609 2.58 -30.90 7.37
C VAL A 609 2.81 -31.91 8.50
N GLN A 610 2.53 -31.54 9.74
CA GLN A 610 2.63 -32.44 10.90
C GLN A 610 1.46 -33.43 11.01
N GLU A 611 0.54 -33.47 10.03
CA GLU A 611 -0.65 -34.34 10.02
C GLU A 611 -1.52 -34.22 11.28
N SER A 612 -1.42 -33.07 11.95
CA SER A 612 -2.18 -32.76 13.14
C SER A 612 -3.42 -31.97 12.73
N ASN A 613 -4.62 -32.40 13.14
CA ASN A 613 -5.86 -31.62 12.97
C ASN A 613 -5.88 -30.35 13.87
N SER A 614 -4.71 -29.84 14.26
CA SER A 614 -4.48 -28.86 15.32
C SER A 614 -4.55 -27.40 14.86
N ALA A 615 -4.58 -27.12 13.56
CA ALA A 615 -4.67 -25.73 13.05
C ALA A 615 -5.90 -24.99 13.62
N LYS A 616 -7.03 -25.71 13.81
CA LYS A 616 -8.24 -25.17 14.47
C LYS A 616 -8.08 -24.95 15.98
N ASN A 617 -7.09 -25.59 16.61
CA ASN A 617 -6.82 -25.53 18.04
C ASN A 617 -5.73 -24.51 18.40
N LEU A 618 -5.08 -23.88 17.40
CA LEU A 618 -4.14 -22.80 17.66
C LEU A 618 -4.87 -21.61 18.30
N THR A 619 -4.32 -21.13 19.40
CA THR A 619 -4.82 -19.92 20.07
C THR A 619 -4.74 -18.73 19.12
N LYS A 620 -5.78 -17.90 19.07
CA LYS A 620 -5.77 -16.63 18.36
C LYS A 620 -5.43 -15.48 19.31
N VAL A 621 -4.56 -14.57 18.88
CA VAL A 621 -4.19 -13.37 19.63
C VAL A 621 -4.47 -12.10 18.82
N LYS A 622 -5.03 -11.08 19.47
CA LYS A 622 -5.24 -9.76 18.87
C LYS A 622 -3.92 -9.01 18.74
N VAL A 623 -3.76 -8.19 17.70
CA VAL A 623 -2.53 -7.42 17.42
C VAL A 623 -2.03 -6.64 18.65
N ARG A 624 -2.93 -5.97 19.36
CA ARG A 624 -2.61 -5.20 20.59
C ARG A 624 -1.98 -6.02 21.73
N ASN A 625 -2.20 -7.34 21.75
CA ASN A 625 -1.76 -8.25 22.82
C ASN A 625 -0.58 -9.14 22.38
N ILE A 626 0.01 -8.88 21.21
CA ILE A 626 1.16 -9.64 20.72
C ILE A 626 2.35 -9.45 21.66
N THR A 627 3.07 -10.55 21.90
CA THR A 627 4.34 -10.62 22.64
C THR A 627 5.29 -11.50 21.82
N PRO A 628 6.60 -11.49 22.09
CA PRO A 628 7.55 -12.37 21.41
C PRO A 628 7.18 -13.87 21.50
N ALA A 629 6.48 -14.29 22.57
CA ALA A 629 6.07 -15.68 22.75
C ALA A 629 5.05 -16.13 21.68
N HIS A 630 4.17 -15.24 21.22
CA HIS A 630 3.17 -15.51 20.19
C HIS A 630 3.75 -15.58 18.78
N LEU A 631 4.95 -15.03 18.56
CA LEU A 631 5.55 -14.86 17.24
C LEU A 631 6.63 -15.91 16.95
N ILE A 632 6.78 -16.27 15.68
CA ILE A 632 7.96 -17.00 15.20
C ILE A 632 9.14 -16.00 15.21
N SER A 633 9.83 -15.90 16.35
CA SER A 633 10.83 -14.87 16.61
C SER A 633 12.19 -15.51 16.91
N TYR A 634 13.20 -15.13 16.14
CA TYR A 634 14.58 -15.60 16.25
C TYR A 634 15.55 -14.60 15.60
N HIS A 635 16.82 -14.67 15.96
CA HIS A 635 17.91 -13.96 15.32
C HIS A 635 18.70 -14.90 14.39
N PRO A 636 18.84 -14.61 13.09
CA PRO A 636 19.55 -15.48 12.15
C PRO A 636 20.97 -15.88 12.61
N GLU A 637 21.81 -14.90 12.92
CA GLU A 637 23.22 -15.15 13.33
C GLU A 637 23.39 -15.66 14.78
N GLN A 638 22.51 -15.30 15.71
CA GLN A 638 22.69 -15.63 17.13
C GLN A 638 21.95 -16.90 17.55
N ASP A 639 20.85 -17.24 16.86
CA ASP A 639 20.01 -18.38 17.21
C ASP A 639 20.09 -19.51 16.18
N ILE A 640 19.98 -19.19 14.88
CA ILE A 640 19.94 -20.21 13.81
C ILE A 640 21.34 -20.72 13.49
N VAL A 641 22.31 -19.84 13.20
CA VAL A 641 23.67 -20.26 12.81
C VAL A 641 24.32 -21.19 13.86
N PRO A 642 24.30 -20.91 15.17
CA PRO A 642 24.86 -21.83 16.16
C PRO A 642 24.14 -23.18 16.21
N LEU A 643 22.82 -23.18 16.00
CA LEU A 643 22.00 -24.40 15.93
C LEU A 643 22.32 -25.22 14.67
N VAL A 644 22.63 -24.59 13.55
CA VAL A 644 23.13 -25.26 12.34
C VAL A 644 24.52 -25.86 12.57
N LEU A 645 25.43 -25.11 13.19
CA LEU A 645 26.78 -25.57 13.52
C LEU A 645 26.76 -26.78 14.45
N ALA A 646 25.85 -26.82 15.43
CA ALA A 646 25.67 -27.96 16.33
C ALA A 646 25.11 -29.21 15.63
N ASN A 647 24.57 -29.08 14.41
CA ASN A 647 23.98 -30.15 13.62
C ASN A 647 24.76 -30.43 12.33
N CYS A 648 25.98 -29.92 12.21
CA CYS A 648 26.89 -30.22 11.10
C CYS A 648 28.10 -31.03 11.60
N ASN A 649 28.46 -32.07 10.86
CA ASN A 649 29.66 -32.86 11.10
C ASN A 649 30.63 -32.68 9.94
N TYR A 650 31.91 -32.53 10.27
CA TYR A 650 33.00 -32.53 9.29
C TYR A 650 33.53 -33.95 9.14
N SER A 651 33.35 -34.56 7.97
CA SER A 651 33.92 -35.87 7.65
C SER A 651 35.09 -35.73 6.68
N LEU A 652 36.25 -36.32 7.00
CA LEU A 652 37.41 -36.34 6.12
C LEU A 652 37.35 -37.58 5.22
N LYS A 653 37.08 -37.40 3.92
CA LYS A 653 37.08 -38.52 2.95
C LYS A 653 38.45 -38.58 2.28
N MET A 654 39.11 -39.75 2.35
CA MET A 654 40.41 -39.94 1.70
C MET A 654 40.30 -39.59 0.20
N ALA A 655 41.17 -38.69 -0.26
CA ALA A 655 41.21 -38.11 -1.62
C ALA A 655 40.10 -37.11 -2.02
N LYS A 656 39.11 -36.83 -1.16
CA LYS A 656 38.01 -35.87 -1.43
C LYS A 656 37.95 -34.66 -0.47
N GLY A 657 38.89 -34.56 0.48
CA GLY A 657 38.92 -33.44 1.43
C GLY A 657 37.87 -33.56 2.55
N THR A 658 37.51 -32.42 3.15
CA THR A 658 36.54 -32.34 4.24
C THR A 658 35.14 -32.13 3.68
N THR A 659 34.23 -33.09 3.86
CA THR A 659 32.81 -32.97 3.52
C THR A 659 31.99 -32.56 4.73
N ILE A 660 31.00 -31.68 4.52
CA ILE A 660 30.06 -31.26 5.57
C ILE A 660 28.80 -32.12 5.45
N GLU A 661 28.42 -32.79 6.52
CA GLU A 661 27.22 -33.61 6.59
C GLU A 661 26.27 -33.02 7.64
N TYR A 662 25.04 -32.70 7.21
CA TYR A 662 24.02 -32.12 8.08
C TYR A 662 23.09 -33.18 8.65
N ASN A 663 22.82 -33.11 9.96
CA ASN A 663 21.76 -33.86 10.60
C ASN A 663 20.44 -33.08 10.47
N PHE A 664 19.80 -33.15 9.30
CA PHE A 664 18.53 -32.46 9.04
C PHE A 664 17.40 -32.89 9.99
N ALA A 665 17.38 -34.15 10.41
CA ALA A 665 16.37 -34.65 11.35
C ALA A 665 16.44 -33.94 12.71
N ASN A 666 17.64 -33.84 13.29
CA ASN A 666 17.82 -33.18 14.57
C ASN A 666 17.70 -31.65 14.44
N LEU A 667 18.12 -31.09 13.31
CA LEU A 667 17.94 -29.67 13.00
C LEU A 667 16.46 -29.28 12.94
N GLU A 668 15.66 -30.05 12.20
CA GLU A 668 14.20 -29.89 12.11
C GLU A 668 13.55 -29.96 13.49
N ARG A 669 13.93 -30.96 14.31
CA ARG A 669 13.42 -31.11 15.67
C ARG A 669 13.72 -29.88 16.52
N GLN A 670 14.97 -29.41 16.52
CA GLN A 670 15.36 -28.26 17.32
C GLN A 670 14.71 -26.94 16.86
N ILE A 671 14.54 -26.73 15.55
CA ILE A 671 13.80 -25.57 15.02
C ILE A 671 12.34 -25.62 15.47
N THR A 672 11.74 -26.80 15.37
CA THR A 672 10.35 -27.03 15.78
C THR A 672 10.16 -26.72 17.25
N ASP A 673 10.95 -27.33 18.12
CA ASP A 673 10.84 -27.21 19.57
C ASP A 673 11.09 -25.77 20.06
N ARG A 674 12.04 -25.05 19.45
CA ARG A 674 12.45 -23.71 19.91
C ARG A 674 11.64 -22.56 19.33
N PHE A 675 11.25 -22.64 18.05
CA PHE A 675 10.71 -21.48 17.33
C PHE A 675 9.28 -21.65 16.84
N LEU A 676 8.79 -22.89 16.70
CA LEU A 676 7.46 -23.15 16.11
C LEU A 676 6.44 -23.64 17.13
N PHE A 677 6.89 -24.39 18.15
CA PHE A 677 6.00 -24.92 19.17
C PHE A 677 5.35 -23.79 19.99
N GLY A 678 4.03 -23.89 20.20
CA GLY A 678 3.26 -22.97 21.04
C GLY A 678 2.98 -21.59 20.45
N LYS A 679 3.21 -21.36 19.15
CA LYS A 679 2.90 -20.09 18.49
C LYS A 679 1.41 -19.92 18.20
N SER A 680 0.99 -18.66 18.09
CA SER A 680 -0.42 -18.29 17.99
C SER A 680 -0.74 -17.74 16.59
N LEU A 681 -1.96 -17.98 16.13
CA LEU A 681 -2.51 -17.26 14.99
C LEU A 681 -2.83 -15.82 15.39
N ILE A 682 -2.61 -14.89 14.48
CA ILE A 682 -2.87 -13.47 14.69
C ILE A 682 -4.24 -13.13 14.11
N ASP A 683 -5.10 -12.53 14.95
CA ASP A 683 -6.33 -11.88 14.52
C ASP A 683 -5.97 -10.50 13.97
N ILE A 684 -5.94 -10.38 12.63
CA ILE A 684 -5.35 -9.24 11.91
C ILE A 684 -6.31 -8.04 11.92
N GLU A 685 -6.38 -7.38 13.08
CA GLU A 685 -7.04 -6.09 13.28
C GLU A 685 -5.97 -5.06 13.65
N ILE A 686 -5.41 -4.38 12.63
CA ILE A 686 -4.38 -3.36 12.82
C ILE A 686 -5.05 -2.05 13.22
N GLU A 687 -4.65 -1.50 14.37
CA GLU A 687 -5.09 -0.17 14.80
C GLU A 687 -4.53 0.89 13.86
N GLU A 688 -5.40 1.72 13.30
CA GLU A 688 -5.03 2.78 12.36
C GLU A 688 -4.89 4.14 13.06
N MET A 689 -4.03 4.98 12.49
CA MET A 689 -3.86 6.36 12.89
C MET A 689 -5.14 7.17 12.61
N VAL A 690 -5.70 7.79 13.65
CA VAL A 690 -6.89 8.62 13.55
C VAL A 690 -6.51 10.10 13.62
N TYR A 691 -6.81 10.84 12.56
CA TYR A 691 -6.50 12.27 12.42
C TYR A 691 -7.64 13.16 12.94
N ARG A 692 -7.33 14.43 13.23
CA ARG A 692 -8.28 15.43 13.78
C ARG A 692 -9.61 15.51 13.01
N ALA A 693 -9.60 15.32 11.70
CA ALA A 693 -10.78 15.43 10.83
C ALA A 693 -11.88 14.37 11.10
N GLU A 694 -11.56 13.23 11.69
CA GLU A 694 -12.54 12.16 12.01
C GLU A 694 -13.36 12.43 13.29
N PHE A 695 -13.07 13.53 13.99
CA PHE A 695 -13.74 14.01 15.20
C PHE A 695 -14.36 15.40 15.04
N THR A 696 -14.58 15.85 13.80
CA THR A 696 -15.30 17.12 13.59
C THR A 696 -16.69 17.07 14.20
N ASN A 697 -17.21 18.26 14.56
CA ASN A 697 -18.57 18.38 15.08
C ASN A 697 -19.59 17.75 14.12
N ALA A 698 -19.35 17.86 12.80
CA ALA A 698 -20.18 17.22 11.78
C ALA A 698 -20.19 15.69 11.86
N ALA A 699 -19.03 15.05 11.96
CA ALA A 699 -18.94 13.59 12.09
C ALA A 699 -19.57 13.10 13.40
N THR A 700 -19.46 13.90 14.47
CA THR A 700 -20.11 13.62 15.75
C THR A 700 -21.64 13.73 15.65
N PHE A 701 -22.15 14.77 15.01
CA PHE A 701 -23.59 14.95 14.83
C PHE A 701 -24.20 13.96 13.84
N SER A 702 -23.49 13.59 12.78
CA SER A 702 -23.94 12.54 11.83
C SER A 702 -24.19 11.21 12.56
N LYS A 703 -23.25 10.76 13.40
CA LYS A 703 -23.42 9.56 14.24
C LYS A 703 -24.51 9.68 15.31
N LEU A 704 -24.79 10.89 15.78
CA LEU A 704 -25.89 11.15 16.71
C LEU A 704 -27.23 11.03 15.99
N GLU A 705 -27.35 11.65 14.81
CA GLU A 705 -28.55 11.65 13.96
C GLU A 705 -28.93 10.24 13.47
N GLU A 706 -27.94 9.35 13.26
CA GLU A 706 -28.18 7.93 12.98
C GLU A 706 -28.95 7.20 14.09
N LYS A 707 -28.84 7.68 15.34
CA LYS A 707 -29.39 7.00 16.53
C LYS A 707 -30.56 7.72 17.17
N ILE A 708 -30.59 9.04 17.08
CA ILE A 708 -31.58 9.90 17.71
C ILE A 708 -31.98 10.98 16.72
N GLN A 709 -33.24 11.00 16.30
CA GLN A 709 -33.79 12.04 15.44
C GLN A 709 -33.63 13.40 16.12
N GLN A 710 -32.87 14.30 15.50
CA GLN A 710 -32.63 15.66 16.00
C GLN A 710 -33.66 16.63 15.41
N GLU A 711 -34.12 17.58 16.23
CA GLU A 711 -35.11 18.60 15.90
C GLU A 711 -34.63 19.98 16.38
N PRO A 712 -34.94 21.06 15.63
CA PRO A 712 -34.58 22.41 16.02
C PRO A 712 -35.39 22.86 17.24
N LEU A 713 -34.74 23.59 18.17
CA LEU A 713 -35.45 24.31 19.22
C LEU A 713 -36.31 25.42 18.59
N ASN A 714 -37.51 25.62 19.15
CA ASN A 714 -38.38 26.72 18.71
C ASN A 714 -37.74 28.09 19.02
N SER A 715 -38.07 29.11 18.24
CA SER A 715 -37.44 30.43 18.32
C SER A 715 -37.65 31.12 19.68
N GLU A 716 -38.80 30.92 20.33
CA GLU A 716 -39.08 31.49 21.65
C GLU A 716 -38.20 30.89 22.75
N VAL A 717 -38.00 29.57 22.72
CA VAL A 717 -37.13 28.84 23.64
C VAL A 717 -35.67 29.19 23.36
N LYS A 718 -35.25 29.26 22.09
CA LYS A 718 -33.90 29.75 21.73
C LYS A 718 -33.63 31.14 22.34
N HIS A 719 -34.57 32.07 22.18
CA HIS A 719 -34.45 33.43 22.74
C HIS A 719 -34.33 33.43 24.27
N LYS A 720 -35.21 32.69 24.97
CA LYS A 720 -35.14 32.57 26.43
C LYS A 720 -33.82 31.97 26.91
N ILE A 721 -33.34 30.92 26.24
CA ILE A 721 -32.06 30.28 26.57
C ILE A 721 -30.92 31.29 26.39
N SER A 722 -30.87 32.02 25.27
CA SER A 722 -29.84 33.04 25.01
C SER A 722 -29.83 34.17 26.04
N GLU A 723 -31.00 34.67 26.47
CA GLU A 723 -31.10 35.76 27.46
C GLU A 723 -30.72 35.33 28.89
N GLU A 724 -30.85 34.04 29.23
CA GLU A 724 -30.59 33.54 30.57
C GLU A 724 -29.10 33.36 30.90
N PHE A 725 -28.22 33.29 29.89
CA PHE A 725 -26.78 33.18 30.14
C PHE A 725 -26.20 34.50 30.64
N ARG A 726 -25.79 34.51 31.92
CA ARG A 726 -25.27 35.71 32.60
C ARG A 726 -23.75 35.85 32.52
N SER A 727 -23.03 34.77 32.25
CA SER A 727 -21.56 34.76 32.23
C SER A 727 -20.99 33.82 31.17
N LEU A 728 -19.86 34.21 30.56
CA LEU A 728 -19.12 33.38 29.61
C LEU A 728 -18.62 32.06 30.24
N PRO A 729 -18.12 32.02 31.50
CA PRO A 729 -17.76 30.76 32.16
C PRO A 729 -18.92 29.75 32.26
N ASP A 730 -20.11 30.20 32.65
CA ASP A 730 -21.29 29.32 32.76
C ASP A 730 -21.69 28.74 31.38
N LEU A 731 -21.59 29.55 30.33
CA LEU A 731 -21.84 29.14 28.95
C LEU A 731 -20.82 28.08 28.48
N CYS A 732 -19.52 28.32 28.71
CA CYS A 732 -18.47 27.37 28.36
C CYS A 732 -18.62 26.05 29.13
N GLN A 733 -18.93 26.10 30.43
CA GLN A 733 -19.15 24.90 31.23
C GLN A 733 -20.37 24.10 30.76
N ALA A 734 -21.46 24.80 30.38
CA ALA A 734 -22.64 24.17 29.79
C ALA A 734 -22.32 23.47 28.45
N LEU A 735 -21.50 24.11 27.61
CA LEU A 735 -21.00 23.51 26.35
C LEU A 735 -20.14 22.27 26.61
N ASP A 736 -19.18 22.33 27.54
CA ASP A 736 -18.31 21.19 27.87
C ASP A 736 -19.13 19.99 28.39
N ASN A 737 -20.11 20.25 29.24
CA ASN A 737 -21.02 19.20 29.75
C ASN A 737 -21.88 18.63 28.61
N LEU A 738 -22.32 19.46 27.67
CA LEU A 738 -23.07 19.05 26.49
C LEU A 738 -22.22 18.20 25.55
N ASP A 739 -20.95 18.54 25.32
CA ASP A 739 -20.01 17.75 24.53
C ASP A 739 -19.81 16.34 25.13
N ILE A 740 -19.69 16.26 26.46
CA ILE A 740 -19.63 14.98 27.16
C ILE A 740 -20.92 14.19 26.92
N ALA A 741 -22.09 14.80 27.11
CA ALA A 741 -23.36 14.10 26.89
C ALA A 741 -23.53 13.63 25.44
N ILE A 742 -23.19 14.45 24.45
CA ILE A 742 -23.19 14.07 23.02
C ILE A 742 -22.28 12.87 22.78
N SER A 743 -21.12 12.83 23.43
CA SER A 743 -20.16 11.72 23.28
C SER A 743 -20.74 10.37 23.74
N PHE A 744 -21.64 10.36 24.72
CA PHE A 744 -22.38 9.18 25.13
C PHE A 744 -23.54 8.91 24.19
N LEU A 745 -24.41 9.90 23.92
CA LEU A 745 -25.61 9.74 23.12
C LEU A 745 -25.30 9.24 21.69
N LYS A 746 -24.19 9.69 21.07
CA LYS A 746 -23.75 9.17 19.77
C LYS A 746 -23.32 7.70 19.80
N SER A 747 -22.97 7.17 20.97
CA SER A 747 -22.57 5.78 21.17
C SER A 747 -23.73 4.88 21.56
N ILE A 748 -24.60 5.33 22.48
CA ILE A 748 -25.68 4.51 23.03
C ILE A 748 -27.06 4.75 22.40
N GLY A 749 -27.29 5.91 21.76
CA GLY A 749 -28.61 6.34 21.32
C GLY A 749 -29.54 6.67 22.50
N GLY A 750 -30.85 6.71 22.23
CA GLY A 750 -31.86 6.96 23.27
C GLY A 750 -33.22 7.35 22.69
N ASN A 751 -34.25 7.37 23.53
CA ASN A 751 -35.57 7.88 23.13
C ASN A 751 -35.49 9.41 22.96
N PRO A 752 -35.84 9.98 21.78
CA PRO A 752 -35.77 11.42 21.50
C PRO A 752 -36.48 12.30 22.53
N GLU A 753 -37.57 11.81 23.13
CA GLU A 753 -38.38 12.48 24.16
C GLU A 753 -37.72 12.56 25.55
N SER A 754 -36.61 11.86 25.75
CA SER A 754 -35.97 11.78 27.07
C SER A 754 -35.39 13.12 27.47
N ASP A 755 -35.57 13.46 28.75
CA ASP A 755 -35.07 14.70 29.35
C ASP A 755 -33.54 14.72 29.38
N LEU A 756 -32.96 15.79 28.83
CA LEU A 756 -31.50 15.95 28.71
C LEU A 756 -30.85 16.26 30.06
N ASP A 757 -31.48 17.10 30.87
CA ASP A 757 -30.97 17.49 32.19
C ASP A 757 -30.92 16.29 33.13
N LYS A 758 -31.99 15.53 33.17
CA LYS A 758 -32.12 14.29 33.92
C LYS A 758 -31.03 13.29 33.55
N PHE A 759 -30.73 13.14 32.27
CA PHE A 759 -29.63 12.28 31.82
C PHE A 759 -28.27 12.77 32.34
N MET A 760 -27.97 14.06 32.18
CA MET A 760 -26.72 14.66 32.63
C MET A 760 -26.54 14.55 34.16
N VAL A 761 -27.58 14.86 34.93
CA VAL A 761 -27.52 14.88 36.40
C VAL A 761 -27.62 13.47 36.99
N GLU A 762 -28.63 12.69 36.60
CA GLU A 762 -28.89 11.40 37.24
C GLU A 762 -28.00 10.27 36.70
N THR A 763 -27.67 10.30 35.40
CA THR A 763 -26.88 9.24 34.74
C THR A 763 -25.40 9.59 34.67
N LEU A 764 -25.06 10.77 34.14
CA LEU A 764 -23.67 11.19 34.01
C LEU A 764 -23.08 11.79 35.30
N LYS A 765 -23.92 11.97 36.34
CA LYS A 765 -23.52 12.49 37.67
C LYS A 765 -22.87 13.88 37.62
N MET A 766 -23.38 14.74 36.74
CA MET A 766 -22.96 16.15 36.64
C MET A 766 -23.67 16.98 37.72
N GLU A 767 -22.91 17.63 38.63
CA GLU A 767 -23.49 18.43 39.73
C GLU A 767 -24.23 19.68 39.23
N GLN A 768 -23.72 20.30 38.17
CA GLN A 768 -24.40 21.34 37.39
C GLN A 768 -24.28 20.98 35.92
N SER A 769 -25.43 20.74 35.28
CA SER A 769 -25.54 20.25 33.88
C SER A 769 -25.40 21.37 32.85
N LEU A 770 -26.46 22.16 32.63
CA LEU A 770 -26.57 23.13 31.53
C LEU A 770 -26.45 24.60 31.97
N HIS A 771 -26.32 24.87 33.27
CA HIS A 771 -26.22 26.23 33.85
C HIS A 771 -27.29 27.23 33.37
N ASN A 772 -28.43 26.75 32.86
CA ASN A 772 -29.49 27.55 32.25
C ASN A 772 -30.85 26.91 32.57
N ALA A 773 -31.77 27.64 33.18
CA ALA A 773 -33.02 27.06 33.69
C ALA A 773 -33.98 26.69 32.55
N SER A 774 -34.06 27.55 31.52
CA SER A 774 -34.84 27.27 30.32
C SER A 774 -34.32 26.04 29.57
N ALA A 775 -32.99 25.89 29.44
CA ALA A 775 -32.41 24.71 28.77
C ALA A 775 -32.73 23.42 29.54
N LYS A 776 -32.69 23.45 30.88
CA LYS A 776 -33.05 22.29 31.71
C LYS A 776 -34.53 21.90 31.59
N LEU A 777 -35.42 22.88 31.41
CA LEU A 777 -36.85 22.64 31.36
C LEU A 777 -37.34 22.18 29.99
N TYR A 778 -36.74 22.68 28.90
CA TYR A 778 -37.26 22.52 27.54
C TYR A 778 -36.43 21.59 26.65
N CYS A 779 -35.19 21.23 27.01
CA CYS A 779 -34.33 20.42 26.16
C CYS A 779 -34.47 18.91 26.43
N GLN A 780 -34.55 18.15 25.34
CA GLN A 780 -34.64 16.70 25.30
C GLN A 780 -33.53 16.17 24.39
N TYR A 781 -33.39 14.84 24.27
CA TYR A 781 -32.37 14.23 23.40
C TYR A 781 -32.48 14.67 21.94
N ARG A 782 -33.69 14.91 21.42
CA ARG A 782 -33.91 15.47 20.07
C ARG A 782 -33.34 16.88 19.89
N HIS A 783 -33.18 17.65 20.96
CA HIS A 783 -32.79 19.07 20.88
C HIS A 783 -31.27 19.28 21.03
N VAL A 784 -30.50 18.22 21.26
CA VAL A 784 -29.09 18.29 21.65
C VAL A 784 -28.22 19.02 20.63
N LYS A 785 -28.36 18.70 19.34
CA LYS A 785 -27.66 19.40 18.25
C LYS A 785 -28.04 20.88 18.20
N SER A 786 -29.34 21.18 18.27
CA SER A 786 -29.84 22.56 18.21
C SER A 786 -29.39 23.39 19.41
N LEU A 787 -29.34 22.79 20.59
CA LEU A 787 -28.83 23.44 21.80
C LEU A 787 -27.34 23.71 21.66
N TRP A 788 -26.55 22.73 21.20
CA TRP A 788 -25.11 22.90 21.02
C TRP A 788 -24.77 24.01 20.03
N LEU A 789 -25.48 24.08 18.89
CA LEU A 789 -25.32 25.15 17.91
C LEU A 789 -25.67 26.52 18.49
N LEU A 790 -26.75 26.61 19.27
CA LEU A 790 -27.17 27.84 19.94
C LEU A 790 -26.11 28.33 20.94
N LEU A 791 -25.67 27.46 21.85
CA LEU A 791 -24.69 27.82 22.87
C LEU A 791 -23.35 28.21 22.26
N SER A 792 -22.92 27.47 21.23
CA SER A 792 -21.67 27.76 20.51
C SER A 792 -21.76 29.10 19.78
N LEU A 793 -22.90 29.40 19.16
CA LEU A 793 -23.16 30.68 18.51
C LEU A 793 -23.12 31.84 19.52
N GLU A 794 -23.76 31.69 20.69
CA GLU A 794 -23.72 32.73 21.73
C GLU A 794 -22.30 32.96 22.26
N LYS A 795 -21.50 31.89 22.42
CA LYS A 795 -20.08 31.99 22.78
C LYS A 795 -19.33 32.81 21.74
N THR A 796 -19.51 32.49 20.46
CA THR A 796 -18.91 33.19 19.33
C THR A 796 -19.34 34.67 19.27
N LYS A 797 -20.61 34.99 19.52
CA LYS A 797 -21.10 36.39 19.62
C LYS A 797 -20.40 37.15 20.75
N ILE A 798 -20.25 36.56 21.93
CA ILE A 798 -19.57 37.19 23.08
C ILE A 798 -18.08 37.43 22.76
N LEU A 799 -17.39 36.46 22.19
CA LEU A 799 -15.97 36.59 21.82
C LEU A 799 -15.76 37.66 20.74
N ALA A 800 -16.67 37.75 19.77
CA ALA A 800 -16.66 38.78 18.73
C ALA A 800 -16.74 40.20 19.31
N GLN A 801 -17.45 40.39 20.43
CA GLN A 801 -17.51 41.70 21.10
C GLN A 801 -16.19 42.10 21.76
N HIS A 802 -15.41 41.13 22.24
CA HIS A 802 -14.13 41.34 22.89
C HIS A 802 -12.94 41.37 21.92
N LYS A 803 -13.19 41.23 20.60
CA LYS A 803 -12.18 41.09 19.54
C LYS A 803 -11.21 39.92 19.80
N GLU A 804 -11.71 38.87 20.45
CA GLU A 804 -10.99 37.62 20.65
C GLU A 804 -11.19 36.70 19.44
N MET A 805 -10.47 35.57 19.39
CA MET A 805 -10.62 34.60 18.31
C MET A 805 -12.05 34.01 18.32
N ILE A 806 -12.80 34.19 17.23
CA ILE A 806 -14.25 34.00 17.18
C ILE A 806 -14.65 32.55 16.82
N PHE A 807 -13.79 31.85 16.07
CA PHE A 807 -13.98 30.47 15.63
C PHE A 807 -12.76 29.61 15.98
N ASP A 808 -12.88 28.81 17.03
CA ASP A 808 -11.86 27.83 17.43
C ASP A 808 -11.89 26.62 16.47
N GLY A 809 -10.74 26.20 15.94
CA GLY A 809 -10.61 24.99 15.12
C GLY A 809 -10.81 25.17 13.61
N ILE A 810 -11.00 26.41 13.13
CA ILE A 810 -11.02 26.71 11.69
C ILE A 810 -9.62 27.10 11.20
N PRO A 811 -9.10 26.44 10.16
CA PRO A 811 -7.75 26.74 9.67
C PRO A 811 -7.61 28.18 9.17
N GLU A 812 -6.42 28.78 9.34
CA GLU A 812 -6.14 30.21 9.06
C GLU A 812 -6.47 30.65 7.63
N ASN A 813 -6.46 29.74 6.66
CA ASN A 813 -6.80 30.04 5.27
C ASN A 813 -8.27 30.45 5.06
N PHE A 814 -9.17 30.24 6.04
CA PHE A 814 -10.57 30.69 6.02
C PHE A 814 -10.82 32.00 6.80
N HIS A 815 -9.76 32.59 7.35
CA HIS A 815 -9.81 33.87 8.08
C HIS A 815 -9.34 35.05 7.22
N GLN A 816 -9.40 34.93 5.89
CA GLN A 816 -8.97 36.04 5.03
C GLN A 816 -9.94 37.23 5.17
N PRO A 817 -9.41 38.46 5.35
CA PRO A 817 -10.25 39.63 5.48
C PRO A 817 -10.98 39.92 4.16
N LEU A 818 -12.24 40.32 4.27
CA LEU A 818 -12.98 40.85 3.12
C LEU A 818 -12.28 42.12 2.59
N THR A 819 -12.15 42.22 1.26
CA THR A 819 -11.69 43.45 0.60
C THR A 819 -12.72 44.58 0.79
N GLN A 820 -12.31 45.84 0.56
CA GLN A 820 -13.23 46.97 0.71
C GLN A 820 -14.44 46.88 -0.24
N GLU A 821 -14.23 46.36 -1.45
CA GLU A 821 -15.31 46.12 -2.41
C GLU A 821 -16.26 45.01 -1.93
N GLN A 822 -15.73 43.88 -1.45
CA GLN A 822 -16.54 42.78 -0.90
C GLN A 822 -17.32 43.21 0.35
N LYS A 823 -16.72 44.03 1.23
CA LYS A 823 -17.42 44.59 2.39
C LYS A 823 -18.58 45.47 1.97
N LYS A 824 -18.39 46.31 0.95
CA LYS A 824 -19.43 47.17 0.42
C LYS A 824 -20.57 46.36 -0.17
N THR A 825 -20.29 45.42 -1.07
CA THR A 825 -21.33 44.62 -1.72
C THR A 825 -22.10 43.73 -0.74
N LEU A 826 -21.41 43.15 0.24
CA LEU A 826 -22.06 42.37 1.31
C LEU A 826 -22.89 43.27 2.23
N SER A 827 -22.41 44.46 2.60
CA SER A 827 -23.19 45.41 3.38
C SER A 827 -24.43 45.90 2.63
N ASP A 828 -24.32 46.21 1.34
CA ASP A 828 -25.44 46.66 0.51
C ASP A 828 -26.55 45.59 0.41
N TYR A 829 -26.16 44.31 0.45
CA TYR A 829 -27.10 43.18 0.50
C TYR A 829 -27.73 42.97 1.89
N LEU A 830 -26.96 43.12 2.98
CA LEU A 830 -27.43 42.85 4.35
C LEU A 830 -28.25 43.99 4.97
N GLN A 831 -27.95 45.25 4.64
CA GLN A 831 -28.61 46.43 5.21
C GLN A 831 -30.13 46.52 4.94
N PRO A 832 -30.67 46.07 3.80
CA PRO A 832 -32.12 46.04 3.58
C PRO A 832 -32.86 44.95 4.37
N LEU A 833 -32.17 43.90 4.84
CA LEU A 833 -32.82 42.73 5.45
C LEU A 833 -33.39 43.04 6.85
N PRO A 834 -34.63 42.64 7.17
CA PRO A 834 -35.19 42.83 8.51
C PRO A 834 -34.54 41.90 9.53
N LEU A 835 -34.65 42.21 10.84
CA LEU A 835 -34.09 41.39 11.93
C LEU A 835 -34.53 39.92 11.86
N LYS A 836 -35.81 39.69 11.53
CA LYS A 836 -36.39 38.35 11.31
C LYS A 836 -35.70 37.51 10.22
N CYS A 837 -34.91 38.13 9.36
CA CYS A 837 -34.11 37.48 8.31
C CYS A 837 -32.62 37.44 8.65
N LEU A 838 -32.10 38.48 9.30
CA LEU A 838 -30.68 38.56 9.69
C LEU A 838 -30.30 37.54 10.76
N ILE A 839 -31.18 37.29 11.75
CA ILE A 839 -30.91 36.32 12.82
C ILE A 839 -30.76 34.90 12.25
N PRO A 840 -31.72 34.36 11.47
CA PRO A 840 -31.56 33.07 10.82
C PRO A 840 -30.33 33.01 9.90
N LEU A 841 -30.08 34.06 9.10
CA LEU A 841 -28.90 34.09 8.22
C LEU A 841 -27.59 33.94 9.00
N LEU A 842 -27.47 34.61 10.15
CA LEU A 842 -26.31 34.51 11.02
C LEU A 842 -26.15 33.10 11.61
N GLU A 843 -27.25 32.48 12.05
CA GLU A 843 -27.29 31.08 12.53
C GLU A 843 -26.82 30.11 11.45
N PHE A 844 -27.35 30.23 10.22
CA PHE A 844 -26.98 29.37 9.10
C PHE A 844 -25.54 29.55 8.66
N MET A 845 -25.05 30.79 8.60
CA MET A 845 -23.64 31.05 8.33
C MET A 845 -22.75 30.38 9.39
N PHE A 846 -23.12 30.46 10.67
CA PHE A 846 -22.39 29.81 11.75
C PHE A 846 -22.38 28.28 11.62
N GLU A 847 -23.54 27.66 11.43
CA GLU A 847 -23.67 26.21 11.26
C GLU A 847 -22.86 25.72 10.06
N CYS A 848 -22.96 26.40 8.91
CA CYS A 848 -22.21 26.08 7.71
C CYS A 848 -20.69 26.14 7.94
N ILE A 849 -20.23 27.18 8.63
CA ILE A 849 -18.82 27.39 8.96
C ILE A 849 -18.31 26.26 9.88
N VAL A 850 -19.05 25.94 10.95
CA VAL A 850 -18.62 25.01 12.00
C VAL A 850 -18.82 23.54 11.63
N LEU A 851 -19.83 23.20 10.85
CA LEU A 851 -20.15 21.81 10.49
C LEU A 851 -19.72 21.40 9.08
N TYR A 852 -19.37 22.33 8.19
CA TYR A 852 -19.06 21.96 6.81
C TYR A 852 -17.69 22.49 6.36
N ILE A 853 -17.46 23.80 6.50
CA ILE A 853 -16.18 24.40 6.10
C ILE A 853 -15.02 23.88 6.96
N SER A 854 -15.25 23.64 8.26
CA SER A 854 -14.25 23.06 9.15
C SER A 854 -13.84 21.62 8.77
N VAL A 855 -14.67 20.91 8.00
CA VAL A 855 -14.56 19.46 7.72
C VAL A 855 -14.01 19.19 6.33
N HIS A 856 -14.42 19.96 5.32
CA HIS A 856 -14.01 19.79 3.94
C HIS A 856 -12.72 20.55 3.65
N GLN A 857 -11.58 19.92 3.95
CA GLN A 857 -10.26 20.38 3.53
C GLN A 857 -9.78 19.53 2.35
N ASN A 858 -10.15 19.88 1.10
CA ASN A 858 -9.51 19.26 -0.06
C ASN A 858 -7.99 19.46 -0.01
N PRO A 859 -7.18 18.43 -0.29
CA PRO A 859 -5.72 18.54 -0.36
C PRO A 859 -5.23 19.59 -1.38
N ASP A 860 -6.00 19.80 -2.46
CA ASP A 860 -5.67 20.73 -3.55
C ASP A 860 -5.97 22.21 -3.21
N GLY A 861 -6.57 22.49 -2.05
CA GLY A 861 -6.91 23.84 -1.61
C GLY A 861 -7.93 24.58 -2.49
N LYS A 862 -8.69 23.90 -3.35
CA LYS A 862 -9.73 24.51 -4.21
C LYS A 862 -10.97 24.94 -3.43
N ASP A 863 -11.30 24.26 -2.33
CA ASP A 863 -12.49 24.55 -1.53
C ASP A 863 -12.51 25.97 -0.97
N LYS A 864 -11.35 26.60 -0.77
CA LYS A 864 -11.20 27.99 -0.29
C LYS A 864 -11.55 29.06 -1.34
N GLU A 865 -11.53 28.70 -2.62
CA GLU A 865 -11.82 29.60 -3.74
C GLU A 865 -13.27 29.45 -4.25
N THR A 866 -14.06 28.55 -3.66
CA THR A 866 -15.48 28.37 -3.96
C THR A 866 -16.31 29.52 -3.37
N ARG A 867 -17.44 29.86 -4.00
CA ARG A 867 -18.31 30.94 -3.52
C ARG A 867 -18.98 30.52 -2.22
N PHE A 868 -19.00 31.40 -1.21
CA PHE A 868 -19.57 31.04 0.09
C PHE A 868 -21.08 30.78 0.01
N VAL A 869 -21.78 31.50 -0.88
CA VAL A 869 -23.22 31.28 -1.13
C VAL A 869 -23.56 29.86 -1.57
N ASP A 870 -22.68 29.20 -2.33
CA ASP A 870 -22.93 27.85 -2.82
C ASP A 870 -22.99 26.85 -1.64
N TYR A 871 -22.24 27.12 -0.56
CA TYR A 871 -22.34 26.36 0.67
C TYR A 871 -23.62 26.69 1.45
N LEU A 872 -23.98 27.97 1.57
CA LEU A 872 -25.19 28.38 2.29
C LEU A 872 -26.46 27.80 1.68
N GLN A 873 -26.54 27.72 0.34
CA GLN A 873 -27.68 27.15 -0.38
C GLN A 873 -27.95 25.68 -0.07
N VAL A 874 -26.96 24.91 0.40
CA VAL A 874 -27.12 23.51 0.77
C VAL A 874 -27.84 23.35 2.13
N PHE A 875 -27.72 24.34 3.02
CA PHE A 875 -28.15 24.25 4.42
C PHE A 875 -29.44 25.03 4.74
N PHE A 876 -29.93 25.87 3.84
CA PHE A 876 -31.19 26.58 4.03
C PHE A 876 -32.39 25.64 3.81
N ASP A 877 -33.11 25.29 4.88
CA ASP A 877 -34.28 24.39 4.84
C ASP A 877 -35.62 25.13 5.06
N ASP A 878 -35.59 26.39 5.53
CA ASP A 878 -36.79 27.23 5.76
C ASP A 878 -37.12 28.10 4.53
N ARG A 879 -38.08 27.63 3.73
CA ARG A 879 -38.49 28.28 2.47
C ARG A 879 -39.18 29.63 2.64
N GLU A 880 -39.80 29.92 3.79
CA GLU A 880 -40.43 31.23 4.02
C GLU A 880 -39.39 32.30 4.31
N ILE A 881 -38.37 31.94 5.09
CA ILE A 881 -37.25 32.83 5.42
C ILE A 881 -36.32 32.97 4.21
N GLU A 882 -36.06 31.89 3.47
CA GLU A 882 -35.27 31.89 2.24
C GLU A 882 -35.81 32.87 1.19
N ALA A 883 -37.14 32.91 1.00
CA ALA A 883 -37.81 33.83 0.07
C ALA A 883 -37.55 35.31 0.40
N HIS A 884 -37.36 35.64 1.69
CA HIS A 884 -37.09 37.00 2.14
C HIS A 884 -35.59 37.33 2.17
N ILE A 885 -34.72 36.34 2.41
CA ILE A 885 -33.26 36.52 2.37
C ILE A 885 -32.77 36.62 0.91
N GLN A 886 -33.43 35.96 -0.04
CA GLN A 886 -33.04 35.93 -1.45
C GLN A 886 -31.56 35.57 -1.62
N LEU A 887 -31.14 34.39 -1.13
CA LEU A 887 -29.74 33.93 -1.17
C LEU A 887 -29.10 33.97 -2.56
N GLN A 888 -29.88 33.86 -3.62
CA GLN A 888 -29.43 34.07 -5.01
C GLN A 888 -28.76 35.43 -5.25
N ASN A 889 -29.11 36.44 -4.46
CA ASN A 889 -28.55 37.79 -4.52
C ASN A 889 -27.35 37.97 -3.57
N PHE A 890 -26.97 36.94 -2.81
CA PHE A 890 -25.78 36.99 -1.96
C PHE A 890 -24.54 37.22 -2.83
N PRO A 891 -23.63 38.15 -2.48
CA PRO A 891 -22.53 38.55 -3.35
C PRO A 891 -21.67 37.38 -3.82
N PRO A 892 -21.57 37.12 -5.14
CA PRO A 892 -20.75 36.04 -5.70
C PRO A 892 -19.27 36.12 -5.32
N GLN A 893 -18.79 37.33 -5.09
CA GLN A 893 -17.38 37.63 -4.86
C GLN A 893 -16.92 37.24 -3.45
N VAL A 894 -17.84 36.94 -2.53
CA VAL A 894 -17.51 36.45 -1.19
C VAL A 894 -17.23 34.96 -1.28
N LEU A 895 -15.95 34.62 -1.20
CA LEU A 895 -15.46 33.23 -1.26
C LEU A 895 -15.43 32.62 0.15
N SER A 896 -15.40 31.29 0.22
CA SER A 896 -15.32 30.54 1.48
C SER A 896 -14.11 30.95 2.32
N LYS A 897 -12.96 31.30 1.71
CA LYS A 897 -11.78 31.81 2.44
C LYS A 897 -12.03 33.08 3.27
N CYS A 898 -13.12 33.80 3.00
CA CYS A 898 -13.53 35.01 3.72
C CYS A 898 -14.77 34.78 4.60
N CYS A 899 -15.18 33.54 4.85
CA CYS A 899 -16.45 33.22 5.53
C CYS A 899 -16.52 33.78 6.96
N VAL A 900 -15.40 33.74 7.70
CA VAL A 900 -15.32 34.29 9.06
C VAL A 900 -15.56 35.80 9.05
N SER A 901 -14.84 36.54 8.20
CA SER A 901 -15.05 37.99 8.06
C SER A 901 -16.43 38.37 7.51
N ALA A 902 -17.04 37.52 6.68
CA ALA A 902 -18.42 37.70 6.26
C ALA A 902 -19.40 37.54 7.44
N TRP A 903 -19.21 36.53 8.28
CA TRP A 903 -20.01 36.31 9.48
C TRP A 903 -19.88 37.49 10.47
N GLU A 904 -18.67 38.00 10.70
CA GLU A 904 -18.41 39.17 11.55
C GLU A 904 -19.15 40.42 11.07
N LEU A 905 -19.15 40.67 9.75
CA LEU A 905 -19.85 41.81 9.16
C LEU A 905 -21.36 41.68 9.37
N THR A 906 -21.93 40.49 9.12
CA THR A 906 -23.34 40.20 9.37
C THR A 906 -23.72 40.41 10.84
N TYR A 907 -22.90 39.93 11.78
CA TYR A 907 -23.13 40.12 13.21
C TYR A 907 -23.07 41.60 13.61
N THR A 908 -22.13 42.36 13.05
CA THR A 908 -22.01 43.80 13.31
C THR A 908 -23.26 44.56 12.87
N ILE A 909 -23.77 44.29 11.65
CA ILE A 909 -24.99 44.90 11.12
C ILE A 909 -26.22 44.52 11.95
N LEU A 910 -26.33 43.24 12.35
CA LEU A 910 -27.41 42.77 13.22
C LEU A 910 -27.43 43.55 14.54
N ARG A 911 -26.28 43.64 15.22
CA ARG A 911 -26.15 44.33 16.50
C ARG A 911 -26.46 45.83 16.40
N ASP A 912 -26.03 46.47 15.32
CA ASP A 912 -26.28 47.90 15.12
C ASP A 912 -27.77 48.18 14.87
N LYS A 913 -28.49 47.24 14.22
CA LYS A 913 -29.95 47.27 14.07
C LYS A 913 -30.70 47.01 15.39
N GLU A 914 -30.26 46.05 16.18
CA GLU A 914 -30.85 45.78 17.51
C GLU A 914 -30.72 47.00 18.44
N LYS A 915 -29.57 47.69 18.42
CA LYS A 915 -29.33 48.91 19.19
C LYS A 915 -30.15 50.12 18.72
N SER A 916 -30.42 50.23 17.43
CA SER A 916 -31.20 51.34 16.85
C SER A 916 -32.71 51.12 17.00
N GLY A 917 -33.18 49.88 16.98
CA GLY A 917 -34.57 49.53 17.28
C GLY A 917 -34.97 49.72 18.75
N HIS A 918 -34.02 49.71 19.69
CA HIS A 918 -34.27 50.04 21.11
C HIS A 918 -34.28 51.55 21.42
N ARG A 919 -34.02 52.41 20.42
CA ARG A 919 -34.03 53.88 20.55
C ARG A 919 -35.27 54.55 19.92
N GLN A 920 -36.20 53.76 19.38
CA GLN A 920 -37.57 54.15 19.05
C GLN A 920 -38.52 53.51 20.03
#